data_AF-A0A353P1H3-F1
#
_entry.id   AF-A0A353P1H3-F1
#
_cell.length_a   1.000
_cell.length_b   1.000
_cell.length_c   1.000
_cell.angle_alpha   90.00
_cell.angle_beta   90.00
_cell.angle_gamma   90.00
#
_symmetry.space_group_name_H-M   'P 1'
#
loop_
_entity.id
_entity.type
_entity.pdbx_description
1 polymer ?
#
loop_
_entity_poly.entity_id
_entity_poly.type
_entity_poly.pdbx_seq_one_letter_code
_entity_poly.pdbx_strand_id
1 'polypeptide(L)'
;MATLTLPGLATGIDTSALISQLVTVEGRRLAQYQVKQQAYEAQKMALESVRTKVSTLKSATNALADVSNLNIFTTSSSDNDILSISASSDANPGSHTVEVNQLATTETWIQDSSTFSYKTDYVGTGTFIYTYNNQTRAINTVANETTLEDLVNLINNDTSNPGVTASLLYHGGKYLLMLSGRDAGENYQISVDSKYTEVWKAATNLTDGGTSASLTTKITELDQFTLNGGLQGDEKIVISGKNHFGTSLADKEININNNTTVGQLIDAINEQFDGAATAKFVNGQIVLTDHLSDTSAMEISFTYDSGTGDTVLALPNMAVSTEGGGTPDVLALGSFSKTQSAQSSKIKIDGYPTSSTSEEQRLTLGSTATDGTFRLTYDGHTTANINYDATTEQIQAAMAAAGISGITVGGDKLSENVTGYTSFSFQSSAGDASMLTIDASALVFSGASTTVITENIKGNNGYIERNTNSISDALSGVTINLRDVTEVDQPVKVTISRNTSTVSQKINSIVTAYNDLMTELKKQTEYNSSTKKMGTLSSDMAVSYIKGQARNPFLGLASGFVSGSDSFTTAEDIGITFDGAGMMQLDSSALNEAINDDFNGVLRLLGANKTSNNESGVVEFYSASKKYTSAGTYDIQVDINAEHQITDVRIKLSTETEYRSNSTWSNNLVTGIMTFDEDGNAIYPENSLQFTVDTLQPAGTYTSSISVKQGIVTTLDKYVEGILKTDGRLDISGDVINDKIAAIEKKVTNEETRLSNYKQRLVDKYARLEKTLTMLQQQMASLTQSTSA
;
A
#
# COMPACT_ATOMS: atom_id res chain seq x y z
N MET A 1 -28.68 30.16 57.79
CA MET A 1 -29.98 30.27 58.50
C MET A 1 -29.78 29.82 59.94
N ALA A 2 -30.14 30.64 60.93
CA ALA A 2 -29.97 30.30 62.34
C ALA A 2 -30.86 29.09 62.69
N THR A 3 -30.24 28.03 63.22
CA THR A 3 -30.93 26.85 63.74
C THR A 3 -31.64 27.21 65.04
N LEU A 4 -32.94 27.49 64.96
CA LEU A 4 -33.80 27.66 66.13
C LEU A 4 -34.00 26.27 66.77
N THR A 5 -33.18 25.94 67.76
CA THR A 5 -33.42 24.80 68.65
C THR A 5 -34.59 25.18 69.57
N LEU A 6 -35.70 24.45 69.47
CA LEU A 6 -36.85 24.54 70.35
C LEU A 6 -36.75 23.42 71.41
N PRO A 7 -35.94 23.56 72.47
CA PRO A 7 -36.06 22.65 73.61
C PRO A 7 -37.40 22.98 74.25
N GLY A 8 -38.31 22.00 74.37
CA GLY A 8 -39.68 22.19 74.85
C GLY A 8 -39.77 22.66 76.32
N LEU A 9 -39.36 23.91 76.57
CA LEU A 9 -39.13 24.50 77.88
C LEU A 9 -40.43 24.72 78.64
N ALA A 10 -41.57 24.84 77.95
CA ALA A 10 -42.88 25.06 78.56
C ALA A 10 -43.67 23.77 78.87
N THR A 11 -43.37 22.63 78.22
CA THR A 11 -44.19 21.39 78.32
C THR A 11 -43.44 20.16 78.81
N GLY A 12 -42.11 20.16 78.79
CA GLY A 12 -41.30 18.96 79.05
C GLY A 12 -41.32 17.92 77.92
N ILE A 13 -41.93 18.22 76.77
CA ILE A 13 -42.00 17.33 75.61
C ILE A 13 -40.87 17.67 74.64
N ASP A 14 -40.09 16.66 74.22
CA ASP A 14 -39.10 16.79 73.16
C ASP A 14 -39.78 16.90 71.78
N THR A 15 -40.13 18.12 71.41
CA THR A 15 -40.77 18.44 70.14
C THR A 15 -39.88 18.14 68.94
N SER A 16 -38.55 18.22 69.09
CA SER A 16 -37.59 17.87 68.04
C SER A 16 -37.63 16.37 67.73
N ALA A 17 -37.65 15.54 68.78
CA ALA A 17 -37.81 14.09 68.64
C ALA A 17 -39.16 13.72 68.00
N LEU A 18 -40.25 14.37 68.43
CA LEU A 18 -41.59 14.11 67.88
C LEU A 18 -41.71 14.50 66.40
N ILE A 19 -41.17 15.68 66.01
CA ILE A 19 -41.12 16.11 64.61
C ILE A 19 -40.32 15.11 63.78
N SER A 20 -39.19 14.63 64.29
CA SER A 20 -38.35 13.65 63.61
C SER A 20 -39.07 12.30 63.43
N GLN A 21 -39.81 11.83 64.43
CA GLN A 21 -40.63 10.62 64.33
C GLN A 21 -41.77 10.78 63.30
N LEU A 22 -42.46 11.92 63.28
CA LEU A 22 -43.52 12.19 62.31
C LEU A 22 -42.99 12.28 60.87
N VAL A 23 -41.86 12.95 60.67
CA VAL A 23 -41.18 13.01 59.36
C VAL A 23 -40.72 11.62 58.92
N THR A 24 -40.25 10.77 59.85
CA THR A 24 -39.85 9.39 59.54
C THR A 24 -41.02 8.53 59.07
N VAL A 25 -42.19 8.64 59.72
CA VAL A 25 -43.41 7.93 59.31
C VAL A 25 -43.87 8.41 57.93
N GLU A 26 -43.87 9.74 57.72
CA GLU A 26 -44.25 10.34 56.43
C GLU A 26 -43.24 10.01 55.31
N GLY A 27 -41.99 9.71 55.67
CA GLY A 27 -40.89 9.37 54.76
C GLY A 27 -40.92 7.96 54.16
N ARG A 28 -41.89 7.10 54.51
CA ARG A 28 -42.01 5.74 53.96
C ARG A 28 -42.07 5.70 52.44
N ARG A 29 -42.73 6.69 51.82
CA ARG A 29 -42.84 6.80 50.36
C ARG A 29 -41.49 7.10 49.70
N LEU A 30 -40.69 7.96 50.31
CA LEU A 30 -39.32 8.24 49.87
C LEU A 30 -38.48 6.96 49.91
N ALA A 31 -38.53 6.22 51.03
CA ALA A 31 -37.81 4.95 51.16
C ALA A 31 -38.19 3.94 50.06
N GLN A 32 -39.48 3.83 49.71
CA GLN A 32 -39.93 2.99 48.60
C GLN A 32 -39.39 3.44 47.25
N TYR A 33 -39.32 4.76 46.99
CA TYR A 33 -38.73 5.27 45.75
C TYR A 33 -37.22 5.05 45.68
N GLN A 34 -36.50 5.23 46.79
CA GLN A 34 -35.07 4.95 46.88
C GLN A 34 -34.76 3.46 46.63
N VAL A 35 -35.58 2.54 47.16
CA VAL A 35 -35.44 1.10 46.86
C VAL A 35 -35.67 0.80 45.37
N LYS A 36 -36.67 1.45 44.73
CA LYS A 36 -36.90 1.31 43.29
C LYS A 36 -35.76 1.88 42.46
N GLN A 37 -35.22 3.03 42.85
CA GLN A 37 -34.05 3.63 42.21
C GLN A 37 -32.86 2.67 42.27
N GLN A 38 -32.53 2.12 43.45
CA GLN A 38 -31.47 1.11 43.58
C GLN A 38 -31.71 -0.12 42.70
N ALA A 39 -32.97 -0.56 42.55
CA ALA A 39 -33.31 -1.68 41.68
C ALA A 39 -33.07 -1.35 40.19
N TYR A 40 -33.43 -0.15 39.72
CA TYR A 40 -33.17 0.26 38.34
C TYR A 40 -31.68 0.49 38.05
N GLU A 41 -30.93 1.05 39.01
CA GLU A 41 -29.47 1.15 38.89
C GLU A 41 -28.80 -0.24 38.84
N ALA A 42 -29.29 -1.19 39.63
CA ALA A 42 -28.82 -2.57 39.54
C ALA A 42 -29.14 -3.21 38.17
N GLN A 43 -30.30 -2.89 37.57
CA GLN A 43 -30.63 -3.31 36.20
C GLN A 43 -29.69 -2.70 35.17
N LYS A 44 -29.38 -1.41 35.29
CA LYS A 44 -28.43 -0.73 34.40
C LYS A 44 -27.05 -1.39 34.45
N MET A 45 -26.48 -1.58 35.64
CA MET A 45 -25.18 -2.24 35.80
C MET A 45 -25.18 -3.68 35.27
N ALA A 46 -26.28 -4.41 35.48
CA ALA A 46 -26.42 -5.76 34.94
C ALA A 46 -26.47 -5.76 33.40
N LEU A 47 -27.19 -4.82 32.79
CA LEU A 47 -27.28 -4.69 31.34
C LEU A 47 -25.94 -4.29 30.74
N GLU A 48 -25.20 -3.38 31.38
CA GLU A 48 -23.84 -3.01 31.00
C GLU A 48 -22.91 -4.24 31.03
N SER A 49 -23.01 -5.08 32.06
CA SER A 49 -22.25 -6.34 32.14
C SER A 49 -22.57 -7.28 30.98
N VAL A 50 -23.85 -7.45 30.62
CA VAL A 50 -24.27 -8.21 29.43
C VAL A 50 -23.71 -7.58 28.16
N ARG A 51 -23.80 -6.25 27.99
CA ARG A 51 -23.25 -5.52 26.83
C ARG A 51 -21.75 -5.76 26.69
N THR A 52 -21.00 -5.75 27.80
CA THR A 52 -19.57 -6.09 27.79
C THR A 52 -19.33 -7.52 27.31
N LYS A 53 -20.07 -8.52 27.81
CA LYS A 53 -19.90 -9.91 27.37
C LYS A 53 -20.28 -10.13 25.91
N VAL A 54 -21.34 -9.48 25.44
CA VAL A 54 -21.72 -9.48 24.02
C VAL A 54 -20.65 -8.81 23.15
N SER A 55 -20.04 -7.72 23.62
CA SER A 55 -18.91 -7.06 22.95
C SER A 55 -17.66 -7.95 22.91
N THR A 56 -17.33 -8.66 23.99
CA THR A 56 -16.24 -9.65 23.99
C THR A 56 -16.48 -10.77 22.98
N LEU A 57 -17.72 -11.26 22.89
CA LEU A 57 -18.09 -12.23 21.86
C LEU A 57 -17.94 -11.65 20.45
N LYS A 58 -18.36 -10.40 20.21
CA LYS A 58 -18.15 -9.70 18.92
C LYS A 58 -16.68 -9.63 18.54
N SER A 59 -15.80 -9.30 19.49
CA SER A 59 -14.36 -9.27 19.25
C SER A 59 -13.81 -10.65 18.87
N ALA A 60 -14.27 -11.71 19.55
CA ALA A 60 -13.87 -13.08 19.24
C ALA A 60 -14.39 -13.55 17.85
N THR A 61 -15.62 -13.18 17.47
CA THR A 61 -16.19 -13.52 16.16
C THR A 61 -15.50 -12.76 15.04
N ASN A 62 -15.23 -11.46 15.22
CA ASN A 62 -14.49 -10.64 14.24
C ASN A 62 -13.12 -11.25 13.88
N ALA A 63 -12.42 -11.82 14.85
CA ALA A 63 -11.10 -12.44 14.63
C ALA A 63 -11.13 -13.68 13.71
N LEU A 64 -12.32 -14.24 13.46
CA LEU A 64 -12.61 -15.43 12.65
C LEU A 64 -13.59 -15.16 11.49
N ALA A 65 -14.18 -13.96 11.40
CA ALA A 65 -15.18 -13.65 10.39
C ALA A 65 -14.58 -13.37 9.00
N ASP A 66 -13.26 -13.17 8.92
CA ASP A 66 -12.55 -12.91 7.66
C ASP A 66 -11.58 -14.05 7.35
N VAL A 67 -11.89 -14.81 6.28
CA VAL A 67 -11.10 -15.96 5.83
C VAL A 67 -9.67 -15.58 5.44
N SER A 68 -9.46 -14.36 4.92
CA SER A 68 -8.10 -13.88 4.60
C SER A 68 -7.24 -13.73 5.87
N ASN A 69 -7.85 -13.34 6.99
CA ASN A 69 -7.22 -13.27 8.31
C ASN A 69 -7.04 -14.65 8.98
N LEU A 70 -7.47 -15.73 8.30
CA LEU A 70 -7.35 -17.11 8.79
C LEU A 70 -6.42 -17.97 7.93
N ASN A 71 -6.13 -17.55 6.69
CA ASN A 71 -5.10 -18.16 5.86
C ASN A 71 -3.70 -17.72 6.32
N ILE A 72 -3.39 -17.97 7.59
CA ILE A 72 -2.14 -17.61 8.24
C ILE A 72 -1.16 -18.75 8.03
N PHE A 73 0.03 -18.42 7.56
CA PHE A 73 1.12 -19.38 7.41
C PHE A 73 2.15 -19.22 8.53
N THR A 74 2.74 -20.35 8.89
CA THR A 74 4.00 -20.44 9.62
C THR A 74 5.09 -20.80 8.64
N THR A 75 6.27 -20.29 8.88
CA THR A 75 7.43 -20.53 8.04
C THR A 75 8.58 -21.05 8.88
N SER A 76 9.41 -21.90 8.28
CA SER A 76 10.65 -22.37 8.89
C SER A 76 11.75 -22.47 7.84
N SER A 77 12.97 -22.10 8.22
CA SER A 77 14.19 -22.37 7.47
C SER A 77 14.98 -23.48 8.16
N SER A 78 15.61 -24.37 7.39
CA SER A 78 16.58 -25.32 7.94
C SER A 78 17.86 -24.63 8.43
N ASP A 79 18.13 -23.41 7.96
CA ASP A 79 19.26 -22.58 8.37
C ASP A 79 18.86 -21.09 8.35
N ASN A 80 18.64 -20.51 9.53
CA ASN A 80 18.26 -19.09 9.67
C ASN A 80 19.45 -18.13 9.61
N ASP A 81 20.68 -18.64 9.68
CA ASP A 81 21.88 -17.83 9.56
C ASP A 81 22.14 -17.51 8.08
N ILE A 82 21.77 -18.43 7.18
CA ILE A 82 21.82 -18.21 5.71
C ILE A 82 20.61 -17.43 5.20
N LEU A 83 19.38 -17.85 5.55
CA LEU A 83 18.18 -17.15 5.10
C LEU A 83 16.98 -17.38 6.02
N SER A 84 16.06 -16.43 5.98
CA SER A 84 14.77 -16.52 6.68
C SER A 84 13.64 -16.20 5.71
N ILE A 85 12.46 -16.78 5.93
CA ILE A 85 11.30 -16.57 5.06
C ILE A 85 10.08 -16.11 5.86
N SER A 86 9.26 -15.26 5.24
CA SER A 86 7.91 -14.92 5.71
C SER A 86 6.89 -15.19 4.60
N ALA A 87 5.64 -15.43 4.99
CA ALA A 87 4.55 -15.76 4.08
C ALA A 87 3.32 -14.88 4.36
N SER A 88 2.72 -14.34 3.31
CA SER A 88 1.45 -13.62 3.32
C SER A 88 0.27 -14.61 3.18
N SER A 89 -0.96 -14.08 3.21
CA SER A 89 -2.18 -14.87 2.98
C SER A 89 -2.29 -15.50 1.59
N ASP A 90 -1.47 -15.06 0.64
CA ASP A 90 -1.47 -15.52 -0.76
C ASP A 90 -0.45 -16.65 -1.00
N ALA A 91 0.34 -16.98 0.03
CA ALA A 91 1.29 -18.07 -0.05
C ALA A 91 0.59 -19.42 -0.19
N ASN A 92 1.29 -20.37 -0.79
CA ASN A 92 0.86 -21.77 -0.82
C ASN A 92 1.70 -22.61 0.15
N PRO A 93 1.08 -23.56 0.88
CA PRO A 93 1.84 -24.46 1.74
C PRO A 93 2.72 -25.37 0.88
N GLY A 94 3.96 -25.59 1.32
CA GLY A 94 4.95 -26.31 0.53
C GLY A 94 6.33 -26.30 1.17
N SER A 95 7.23 -27.09 0.62
CA SER A 95 8.66 -27.03 0.94
C SER A 95 9.41 -26.67 -0.33
N HIS A 96 10.37 -25.76 -0.21
CA HIS A 96 11.25 -25.34 -1.29
C HIS A 96 12.70 -25.47 -0.85
N THR A 97 13.60 -25.75 -1.79
CA THR A 97 15.05 -25.68 -1.58
C THR A 97 15.57 -24.39 -2.17
N VAL A 98 16.34 -23.62 -1.40
CA VAL A 98 16.91 -22.34 -1.81
C VAL A 98 18.43 -22.42 -1.73
N GLU A 99 19.08 -22.20 -2.86
CA GLU A 99 20.53 -22.03 -2.97
C GLU A 99 20.83 -20.54 -3.06
N VAL A 100 21.82 -20.05 -2.30
CA VAL A 100 22.24 -18.65 -2.30
C VAL A 100 23.70 -18.61 -2.69
N ASN A 101 23.99 -18.22 -3.91
CA ASN A 101 25.36 -18.18 -4.41
C ASN A 101 26.05 -16.83 -4.11
N GLN A 102 25.27 -15.76 -4.02
CA GLN A 102 25.80 -14.41 -3.83
C GLN A 102 24.76 -13.53 -3.13
N LEU A 103 25.23 -12.65 -2.24
CA LEU A 103 24.41 -11.58 -1.66
C LEU A 103 24.51 -10.30 -2.49
N ALA A 104 23.42 -9.55 -2.51
CA ALA A 104 23.43 -8.20 -3.03
C ALA A 104 24.29 -7.32 -2.10
N THR A 105 25.21 -6.55 -2.66
CA THR A 105 26.04 -5.59 -1.92
C THR A 105 25.88 -4.18 -2.47
N THR A 106 26.13 -3.19 -1.61
CA THR A 106 26.22 -1.78 -1.96
C THR A 106 27.59 -1.46 -2.56
N GLU A 107 27.70 -0.38 -3.31
CA GLU A 107 28.99 0.12 -3.79
C GLU A 107 29.66 1.06 -2.77
N THR A 108 30.98 0.96 -2.58
CA THR A 108 31.77 1.91 -1.79
C THR A 108 33.07 2.27 -2.48
N TRP A 109 33.33 3.57 -2.61
CA TRP A 109 34.54 4.15 -3.15
C TRP A 109 35.27 4.96 -2.08
N ILE A 110 36.58 4.82 -2.00
CA ILE A 110 37.44 5.56 -1.08
C ILE A 110 38.52 6.25 -1.88
N GLN A 111 38.80 7.51 -1.54
CA GLN A 111 39.89 8.24 -2.16
C GLN A 111 41.24 7.51 -1.94
N ASP A 112 42.03 7.28 -2.98
CA ASP A 112 43.32 6.57 -2.96
C ASP A 112 44.41 7.34 -2.22
N SER A 113 44.43 8.66 -2.41
CA SER A 113 45.38 9.55 -1.76
C SER A 113 44.75 10.91 -1.52
N SER A 114 45.15 11.55 -0.41
CA SER A 114 44.65 12.86 -0.02
C SER A 114 45.78 13.74 0.49
N THR A 115 45.70 15.03 0.19
CA THR A 115 46.59 16.06 0.73
C THR A 115 46.05 16.68 2.02
N PHE A 116 44.75 16.48 2.33
CA PHE A 116 44.04 17.10 3.45
C PHE A 116 44.48 16.51 4.79
N SER A 117 45.05 17.35 5.66
CA SER A 117 45.48 16.99 7.02
C SER A 117 44.39 17.29 8.06
N TYR A 118 43.47 18.20 7.74
CA TYR A 118 42.32 18.58 8.56
C TYR A 118 41.03 18.55 7.74
N LYS A 119 39.90 18.31 8.41
CA LYS A 119 38.56 18.36 7.78
C LYS A 119 38.19 19.76 7.27
N THR A 120 38.80 20.79 7.86
CA THR A 120 38.63 22.19 7.51
C THR A 120 39.56 22.65 6.37
N ASP A 121 40.38 21.75 5.82
CA ASP A 121 41.21 22.11 4.67
C ASP A 121 40.30 22.36 3.45
N TYR A 122 40.59 23.42 2.71
CA TYR A 122 39.77 23.83 1.57
C TYR A 122 39.99 22.91 0.36
N VAL A 123 38.90 22.49 -0.28
CA VAL A 123 38.94 21.57 -1.45
C VAL A 123 39.26 22.28 -2.78
N GLY A 124 39.29 23.61 -2.78
CA GLY A 124 39.53 24.42 -3.97
C GLY A 124 38.27 24.69 -4.79
N THR A 125 38.44 25.33 -5.94
CA THR A 125 37.34 25.64 -6.88
C THR A 125 37.13 24.49 -7.87
N GLY A 126 35.89 24.20 -8.23
CA GLY A 126 35.52 23.25 -9.28
C GLY A 126 34.19 22.55 -9.00
N THR A 127 33.91 21.49 -9.74
CA THR A 127 32.67 20.70 -9.58
C THR A 127 33.01 19.25 -9.27
N PHE A 128 32.50 18.73 -8.17
CA PHE A 128 32.56 17.31 -7.82
C PHE A 128 31.36 16.59 -8.43
N ILE A 129 31.62 15.61 -9.29
CA ILE A 129 30.57 14.95 -10.08
C ILE A 129 30.53 13.48 -9.71
N TYR A 130 29.33 12.98 -9.42
CA TYR A 130 29.13 11.56 -9.21
C TYR A 130 27.81 11.11 -9.82
N THR A 131 27.77 9.87 -10.27
CA THR A 131 26.59 9.21 -10.80
C THR A 131 26.23 8.03 -9.91
N TYR A 132 24.95 7.89 -9.56
CA TYR A 132 24.41 6.75 -8.82
C TYR A 132 22.96 6.50 -9.25
N ASN A 133 22.58 5.23 -9.42
CA ASN A 133 21.24 4.84 -9.91
C ASN A 133 20.87 5.55 -11.24
N ASN A 134 21.83 5.65 -12.17
CA ASN A 134 21.72 6.37 -13.44
C ASN A 134 21.37 7.87 -13.31
N GLN A 135 21.57 8.46 -12.13
CA GLN A 135 21.37 9.89 -11.89
C GLN A 135 22.70 10.55 -11.57
N THR A 136 23.08 11.52 -12.40
CA THR A 136 24.31 12.31 -12.23
C THR A 136 24.05 13.54 -11.37
N ARG A 137 24.95 13.81 -10.44
CA ARG A 137 24.97 14.97 -9.55
C ARG A 137 26.25 15.77 -9.73
N ALA A 138 26.11 17.09 -9.66
CA ALA A 138 27.20 18.04 -9.73
C ALA A 138 27.17 18.92 -8.47
N ILE A 139 28.27 18.90 -7.70
CA ILE A 139 28.43 19.68 -6.46
C ILE A 139 29.51 20.72 -6.69
N ASN A 140 29.13 21.99 -6.71
CA ASN A 140 30.07 23.08 -6.92
C ASN A 140 30.82 23.42 -5.62
N THR A 141 32.13 23.64 -5.74
CA THR A 141 33.02 24.03 -4.65
C THR A 141 33.65 25.38 -4.95
N VAL A 142 33.82 26.21 -3.91
CA VAL A 142 34.36 27.57 -4.02
C VAL A 142 35.72 27.64 -3.31
N ALA A 143 36.72 28.21 -3.99
CA ALA A 143 38.06 28.35 -3.45
C ALA A 143 38.08 29.17 -2.14
N ASN A 144 38.84 28.69 -1.15
CA ASN A 144 38.98 29.28 0.19
C ASN A 144 37.68 29.40 1.00
N GLU A 145 36.60 28.74 0.57
CA GLU A 145 35.33 28.72 1.28
C GLU A 145 34.88 27.29 1.57
N THR A 146 34.81 26.42 0.56
CA THR A 146 34.35 25.04 0.73
C THR A 146 35.46 24.19 1.37
N THR A 147 35.22 23.74 2.60
CA THR A 147 36.09 22.76 3.27
C THR A 147 35.75 21.32 2.88
N LEU A 148 36.62 20.37 3.23
CA LEU A 148 36.35 18.94 3.03
C LEU A 148 35.11 18.47 3.83
N GLU A 149 34.86 19.02 5.02
CA GLU A 149 33.64 18.78 5.79
C GLU A 149 32.40 19.39 5.10
N ASP A 150 32.54 20.59 4.53
CA ASP A 150 31.45 21.22 3.78
C ASP A 150 31.10 20.40 2.53
N LEU A 151 32.08 19.84 1.82
CA LEU A 151 31.82 18.97 0.66
C LEU A 151 31.00 17.74 1.05
N VAL A 152 31.33 17.09 2.17
CA VAL A 152 30.53 15.97 2.70
C VAL A 152 29.11 16.41 3.03
N ASN A 153 28.95 17.57 3.65
CA ASN A 153 27.63 18.12 3.98
C ASN A 153 26.85 18.51 2.72
N LEU A 154 27.51 19.04 1.68
CA LEU A 154 26.88 19.38 0.40
C LEU A 154 26.36 18.13 -0.31
N ILE A 155 27.13 17.03 -0.32
CA ILE A 155 26.66 15.76 -0.89
C ILE A 155 25.49 15.20 -0.07
N ASN A 156 25.65 15.06 1.25
CA ASN A 156 24.65 14.40 2.10
C ASN A 156 23.34 15.19 2.25
N ASN A 157 23.38 16.52 2.14
CA ASN A 157 22.20 17.38 2.25
C ASN A 157 21.69 17.88 0.90
N ASP A 158 22.25 17.42 -0.23
CA ASP A 158 21.68 17.70 -1.55
C ASP A 158 20.27 17.08 -1.62
N THR A 159 19.26 17.94 -1.79
CA THR A 159 17.85 17.52 -1.90
C THR A 159 17.57 16.58 -3.06
N SER A 160 18.45 16.56 -4.06
CA SER A 160 18.38 15.66 -5.22
C SER A 160 19.44 14.56 -5.16
N ASN A 161 20.02 14.29 -3.99
CA ASN A 161 20.96 13.18 -3.80
C ASN A 161 20.23 11.84 -4.11
N PRO A 162 20.74 11.05 -5.08
CA PRO A 162 20.08 9.83 -5.53
C PRO A 162 20.23 8.64 -4.56
N GLY A 163 20.96 8.78 -3.45
CA GLY A 163 21.16 7.75 -2.44
C GLY A 163 22.62 7.49 -2.04
N VAL A 164 23.53 8.43 -2.31
CA VAL A 164 24.96 8.34 -1.94
C VAL A 164 25.21 9.01 -0.60
N THR A 165 25.91 8.32 0.29
CA THR A 165 26.40 8.88 1.55
C THR A 165 27.89 9.20 1.44
N ALA A 166 28.25 10.45 1.69
CA ALA A 166 29.64 10.89 1.81
C ALA A 166 30.10 10.87 3.27
N SER A 167 31.36 10.51 3.50
CA SER A 167 32.00 10.53 4.81
C SER A 167 33.50 10.73 4.70
N LEU A 168 34.19 10.98 5.82
CA LEU A 168 35.64 11.15 5.87
C LEU A 168 36.30 10.01 6.63
N LEU A 169 37.28 9.37 6.00
CA LEU A 169 38.15 8.36 6.61
C LEU A 169 39.50 9.00 6.98
N TYR A 170 39.93 8.85 8.23
CA TYR A 170 41.27 9.30 8.66
C TYR A 170 42.28 8.17 8.58
N HIS A 171 43.27 8.28 7.69
CA HIS A 171 44.30 7.28 7.49
C HIS A 171 45.64 7.94 7.11
N GLY A 172 46.76 7.42 7.63
CA GLY A 172 48.10 7.92 7.27
C GLY A 172 48.35 9.40 7.60
N GLY A 173 47.63 9.98 8.56
CA GLY A 173 47.72 11.40 8.90
C GLY A 173 46.89 12.32 7.99
N LYS A 174 46.05 11.75 7.12
CA LYS A 174 45.25 12.46 6.12
C LYS A 174 43.76 12.08 6.22
N TYR A 175 42.89 12.96 5.72
CA TYR A 175 41.45 12.71 5.59
C TYR A 175 41.11 12.40 4.13
N LEU A 176 40.49 11.25 3.89
CA LEU A 176 40.10 10.72 2.58
C LEU A 176 38.57 10.81 2.45
N LEU A 177 38.07 11.26 1.29
CA LEU A 177 36.64 11.20 1.00
C LEU A 177 36.22 9.74 0.72
N MET A 178 35.14 9.30 1.37
CA MET A 178 34.52 8.00 1.15
C MET A 178 33.07 8.21 0.71
N LEU A 179 32.68 7.54 -0.37
CA LEU A 179 31.31 7.51 -0.89
C LEU A 179 30.75 6.09 -0.78
N SER A 180 29.55 5.96 -0.23
CA SER A 180 28.83 4.68 -0.13
C SER A 180 27.42 4.81 -0.69
N GLY A 181 27.01 3.86 -1.53
CA GLY A 181 25.63 3.74 -1.99
C GLY A 181 24.75 3.19 -0.89
N ARG A 182 23.49 3.62 -0.84
CA ARG A 182 22.52 3.15 0.18
C ARG A 182 21.83 1.84 -0.21
N ASP A 183 21.72 1.58 -1.51
CA ASP A 183 20.99 0.45 -2.07
C ASP A 183 21.96 -0.54 -2.69
N ALA A 184 21.64 -1.83 -2.57
CA ALA A 184 22.44 -2.92 -3.09
C ALA A 184 21.98 -3.31 -4.49
N GLY A 185 22.82 -3.99 -5.26
CA GLY A 185 22.47 -4.46 -6.61
C GLY A 185 23.18 -3.72 -7.72
N GLU A 186 23.38 -4.38 -8.85
CA GLU A 186 24.21 -3.89 -9.98
C GLU A 186 23.71 -2.58 -10.60
N ASN A 187 22.43 -2.25 -10.41
CA ASN A 187 21.88 -0.96 -10.87
C ASN A 187 22.38 0.25 -10.04
N TYR A 188 22.95 0.00 -8.85
CA TYR A 188 23.31 1.01 -7.86
C TYR A 188 24.83 1.21 -7.75
N GLN A 189 25.49 1.24 -8.91
CA GLN A 189 26.92 1.54 -9.02
C GLN A 189 27.17 3.05 -8.80
N ILE A 190 28.37 3.36 -8.32
CA ILE A 190 28.85 4.75 -8.20
C ILE A 190 29.89 4.97 -9.29
N SER A 191 29.72 6.04 -10.07
CA SER A 191 30.79 6.63 -10.87
C SER A 191 31.15 7.99 -10.31
N VAL A 192 32.41 8.38 -10.38
CA VAL A 192 32.87 9.74 -10.12
C VAL A 192 33.48 10.25 -11.40
N ASP A 193 32.92 11.30 -11.98
CA ASP A 193 33.29 11.75 -13.32
C ASP A 193 34.17 13.00 -13.24
N SER A 194 35.21 13.11 -14.09
CA SER A 194 36.13 14.26 -14.05
C SER A 194 35.62 15.48 -14.81
N LYS A 195 34.63 15.30 -15.69
CA LYS A 195 34.15 16.31 -16.64
C LYS A 195 32.70 16.04 -17.04
N TYR A 196 31.96 17.07 -17.45
CA TYR A 196 30.67 16.90 -18.13
C TYR A 196 30.42 17.99 -19.19
N THR A 197 29.45 17.69 -20.05
CA THR A 197 29.00 18.50 -21.19
C THR A 197 27.93 19.51 -20.78
N GLU A 198 28.02 20.74 -21.29
CA GLU A 198 27.00 21.76 -21.06
C GLU A 198 25.68 21.46 -21.81
N VAL A 199 24.54 21.66 -21.14
CA VAL A 199 23.21 21.46 -21.73
C VAL A 199 22.41 22.76 -21.67
N TRP A 200 21.94 23.23 -22.82
CA TRP A 200 21.04 24.36 -22.96
C TRP A 200 19.60 23.88 -23.21
N LYS A 201 18.63 24.50 -22.55
CA LYS A 201 17.20 24.22 -22.74
C LYS A 201 16.40 25.50 -23.00
N ALA A 202 15.40 25.38 -23.87
CA ALA A 202 14.43 26.44 -24.13
C ALA A 202 13.57 26.72 -22.89
N ALA A 203 13.44 27.98 -22.46
CA ALA A 203 12.70 28.33 -21.25
C ALA A 203 11.19 28.05 -21.30
N THR A 204 10.63 27.97 -22.51
CA THR A 204 9.21 27.70 -22.76
C THR A 204 9.05 26.66 -23.86
N ASN A 205 7.98 25.87 -23.79
CA ASN A 205 7.65 24.90 -24.83
C ASN A 205 7.07 25.61 -26.07
N LEU A 206 7.40 25.07 -27.24
CA LEU A 206 6.65 25.29 -28.46
C LEU A 206 5.41 24.37 -28.45
N THR A 207 4.25 24.93 -28.76
CA THR A 207 2.97 24.21 -28.66
C THR A 207 2.15 24.36 -29.93
N ASP A 208 1.28 23.38 -30.17
CA ASP A 208 0.28 23.37 -31.24
C ASP A 208 -1.04 22.89 -30.61
N GLY A 209 -2.05 23.76 -30.64
CA GLY A 209 -3.37 23.48 -30.03
C GLY A 209 -3.31 23.29 -28.52
N GLY A 210 -2.35 23.94 -27.85
CA GLY A 210 -2.14 23.82 -26.40
C GLY A 210 -1.41 22.54 -25.95
N THR A 211 -0.93 21.72 -26.88
CA THR A 211 -0.11 20.54 -26.60
C THR A 211 1.33 20.73 -27.08
N SER A 212 2.29 19.98 -26.54
CA SER A 212 3.68 20.06 -27.01
C SER A 212 3.78 19.73 -28.51
N ALA A 213 4.41 20.62 -29.27
CA ALA A 213 4.62 20.43 -30.70
C ALA A 213 5.51 19.20 -30.99
N SER A 214 5.49 18.74 -32.25
CA SER A 214 6.33 17.65 -32.76
C SER A 214 7.34 18.16 -33.79
N LEU A 215 8.33 17.34 -34.16
CA LEU A 215 9.27 17.67 -35.25
C LEU A 215 8.55 17.92 -36.59
N THR A 216 7.39 17.32 -36.82
CA THR A 216 6.62 17.51 -38.07
C THR A 216 5.69 18.71 -38.04
N THR A 217 5.50 19.36 -36.88
CA THR A 217 4.65 20.55 -36.74
C THR A 217 5.22 21.69 -37.58
N LYS A 218 4.36 22.38 -38.34
CA LYS A 218 4.78 23.53 -39.15
C LYS A 218 4.99 24.75 -38.26
N ILE A 219 5.98 25.58 -38.60
CA ILE A 219 6.25 26.82 -37.85
C ILE A 219 5.02 27.73 -37.83
N THR A 220 4.23 27.77 -38.91
CA THR A 220 2.99 28.55 -39.03
C THR A 220 1.82 28.00 -38.20
N GLU A 221 1.92 26.78 -37.69
CA GLU A 221 0.88 26.12 -36.87
C GLU A 221 1.18 26.21 -35.36
N LEU A 222 2.36 26.72 -34.99
CA LEU A 222 2.69 26.93 -33.58
C LEU A 222 1.77 27.98 -32.96
N ASP A 223 1.33 27.74 -31.72
CA ASP A 223 0.54 28.70 -30.94
C ASP A 223 1.32 30.02 -30.72
N GLN A 224 2.65 29.97 -30.84
CA GLN A 224 3.55 31.13 -30.75
C GLN A 224 3.64 31.93 -32.05
N PHE A 225 3.02 31.46 -33.15
CA PHE A 225 2.99 32.12 -34.46
C PHE A 225 1.67 32.88 -34.66
N THR A 226 1.74 34.15 -35.02
CA THR A 226 0.58 34.98 -35.36
C THR A 226 0.63 35.35 -36.85
N LEU A 227 -0.38 34.89 -37.58
CA LEU A 227 -0.63 35.25 -38.97
C LEU A 227 -1.43 36.56 -39.03
N ASN A 228 -0.74 37.67 -39.28
CA ASN A 228 -1.35 38.89 -39.78
C ASN A 228 -0.99 38.98 -41.28
N GLY A 229 -1.96 39.17 -42.18
CA GLY A 229 -1.70 39.39 -43.61
C GLY A 229 -1.18 38.20 -44.45
N GLY A 230 -0.69 37.12 -43.83
CA GLY A 230 -0.09 35.96 -44.52
C GLY A 230 1.40 36.14 -44.86
N LEU A 231 2.08 35.04 -45.19
CA LEU A 231 3.52 35.07 -45.50
C LEU A 231 3.82 35.82 -46.81
N GLN A 232 4.82 36.70 -46.78
CA GLN A 232 5.32 37.46 -47.92
C GLN A 232 6.48 36.74 -48.65
N GLY A 233 7.03 35.70 -48.04
CA GLY A 233 8.06 34.83 -48.63
C GLY A 233 9.50 35.26 -48.33
N ASP A 234 9.68 36.31 -47.52
CA ASP A 234 10.97 36.80 -47.02
C ASP A 234 11.10 36.68 -45.49
N GLU A 235 10.15 36.04 -44.81
CA GLU A 235 10.24 35.73 -43.40
C GLU A 235 11.34 34.70 -43.11
N LYS A 236 12.07 34.90 -42.01
CA LYS A 236 13.15 33.98 -41.62
C LYS A 236 13.35 33.91 -40.11
N ILE A 237 13.91 32.79 -39.65
CA ILE A 237 14.52 32.68 -38.32
C ILE A 237 16.02 32.77 -38.49
N VAL A 238 16.65 33.61 -37.68
CA VAL A 238 18.11 33.76 -37.58
C VAL A 238 18.58 33.04 -36.33
N ILE A 239 19.51 32.11 -36.50
CA ILE A 239 20.19 31.37 -35.43
C ILE A 239 21.58 31.98 -35.28
N SER A 240 21.84 32.56 -34.10
CA SER A 240 23.11 33.21 -33.75
C SER A 240 23.71 32.54 -32.51
N GLY A 241 25.03 32.63 -32.34
CA GLY A 241 25.67 32.01 -31.19
C GLY A 241 27.19 32.02 -31.17
N LYS A 242 27.75 31.37 -30.17
CA LYS A 242 29.19 31.06 -30.03
C LYS A 242 29.36 29.56 -29.87
N ASN A 243 30.49 29.02 -30.31
CA ASN A 243 30.86 27.64 -30.03
C ASN A 243 31.39 27.47 -28.58
N HIS A 244 31.69 26.23 -28.20
CA HIS A 244 32.28 25.85 -26.90
C HIS A 244 33.44 26.77 -26.44
N PHE A 245 34.28 27.21 -27.37
CA PHE A 245 35.45 28.05 -27.09
C PHE A 245 35.14 29.55 -27.03
N GLY A 246 33.87 29.95 -27.12
CA GLY A 246 33.44 31.36 -27.11
C GLY A 246 33.69 32.09 -28.44
N THR A 247 33.98 31.36 -29.52
CA THR A 247 34.14 31.97 -30.86
C THR A 247 32.76 32.16 -31.48
N SER A 248 32.46 33.38 -31.94
CA SER A 248 31.21 33.68 -32.64
C SER A 248 31.07 32.85 -33.91
N LEU A 249 29.93 32.17 -34.03
CA LEU A 249 29.53 31.45 -35.24
C LEU A 249 28.85 32.42 -36.22
N ALA A 250 29.01 32.18 -37.52
CA ALA A 250 28.32 32.98 -38.53
C ALA A 250 26.81 32.68 -38.49
N ASP A 251 25.96 33.70 -38.55
CA ASP A 251 24.51 33.52 -38.45
C ASP A 251 23.96 32.54 -39.51
N LYS A 252 23.09 31.63 -39.07
CA LYS A 252 22.38 30.70 -39.95
C LYS A 252 20.93 31.14 -40.09
N GLU A 253 20.49 31.33 -41.33
CA GLU A 253 19.13 31.73 -41.64
C GLU A 253 18.30 30.55 -42.17
N ILE A 254 17.07 30.43 -41.68
CA ILE A 254 16.06 29.52 -42.22
C ILE A 254 14.85 30.32 -42.69
N ASN A 255 14.54 30.23 -43.98
CA ASN A 255 13.38 30.89 -44.56
C ASN A 255 12.08 30.18 -44.14
N ILE A 256 11.08 30.95 -43.74
CA ILE A 256 9.79 30.45 -43.29
C ILE A 256 8.79 30.50 -44.45
N ASN A 257 8.27 29.34 -44.81
CA ASN A 257 7.16 29.19 -45.75
C ASN A 257 6.08 28.25 -45.17
N ASN A 258 4.99 28.06 -45.90
CA ASN A 258 3.84 27.23 -45.46
C ASN A 258 4.16 25.76 -45.16
N ASN A 259 5.38 25.29 -45.43
CA ASN A 259 5.82 23.91 -45.19
C ASN A 259 7.07 23.84 -44.31
N THR A 260 7.59 24.96 -43.80
CA THR A 260 8.75 24.92 -42.89
C THR A 260 8.33 24.31 -41.55
N THR A 261 9.05 23.31 -41.07
CA THR A 261 8.73 22.53 -39.86
C THR A 261 9.70 22.80 -38.71
N VAL A 262 9.29 22.44 -37.49
CA VAL A 262 10.17 22.44 -36.30
C VAL A 262 11.38 21.52 -36.53
N GLY A 263 11.21 20.39 -37.22
CA GLY A 263 12.32 19.49 -37.56
C GLY A 263 13.39 20.18 -38.39
N GLN A 264 13.00 20.96 -39.39
CA GLN A 264 13.96 21.74 -40.19
C GLN A 264 14.67 22.84 -39.38
N LEU A 265 14.01 23.41 -38.36
CA LEU A 265 14.67 24.31 -37.41
C LEU A 265 15.73 23.57 -36.58
N ILE A 266 15.42 22.36 -36.09
CA ILE A 266 16.39 21.53 -35.35
C ILE A 266 17.57 21.11 -36.23
N ASP A 267 17.32 20.73 -37.48
CA ASP A 267 18.37 20.39 -38.45
C ASP A 267 19.29 21.60 -38.71
N ALA A 268 18.70 22.80 -38.89
CA ALA A 268 19.48 24.03 -39.06
C ALA A 268 20.33 24.38 -37.84
N ILE A 269 19.85 24.10 -36.62
CA ILE A 269 20.65 24.24 -35.40
C ILE A 269 21.79 23.22 -35.40
N ASN A 270 21.53 21.96 -35.74
CA ASN A 270 22.57 20.93 -35.78
C ASN A 270 23.66 21.24 -36.82
N GLU A 271 23.28 21.73 -38.01
CA GLU A 271 24.23 22.19 -39.03
C GLU A 271 25.11 23.35 -38.53
N GLN A 272 24.57 24.25 -37.71
CA GLN A 272 25.30 25.41 -37.19
C GLN A 272 26.46 25.02 -36.27
N PHE A 273 26.35 23.90 -35.55
CA PHE A 273 27.35 23.44 -34.59
C PHE A 273 28.24 22.31 -35.10
N ASP A 274 28.06 21.85 -36.35
CA ASP A 274 28.92 20.87 -37.05
C ASP A 274 29.29 19.64 -36.19
N GLY A 275 28.32 19.14 -35.41
CA GLY A 275 28.49 17.97 -34.53
C GLY A 275 29.22 18.26 -33.21
N ALA A 276 29.77 19.45 -32.99
CA ALA A 276 30.33 19.86 -31.70
C ALA A 276 29.24 19.98 -30.61
N ALA A 277 28.02 20.32 -31.02
CA ALA A 277 26.83 20.25 -30.18
C ALA A 277 25.66 19.65 -30.97
N THR A 278 24.69 19.04 -30.28
CA THR A 278 23.48 18.47 -30.91
C THR A 278 22.22 18.97 -30.25
N ALA A 279 21.34 19.54 -31.06
CA ALA A 279 19.97 19.87 -30.72
C ALA A 279 19.04 18.68 -30.91
N LYS A 280 18.22 18.43 -29.88
CA LYS A 280 17.08 17.51 -29.91
C LYS A 280 15.81 18.28 -29.55
N PHE A 281 14.68 17.76 -29.99
CA PHE A 281 13.37 18.28 -29.61
C PHE A 281 12.65 17.25 -28.75
N VAL A 282 12.43 17.58 -27.48
CA VAL A 282 11.86 16.65 -26.50
C VAL A 282 10.70 17.34 -25.80
N ASN A 283 9.50 16.75 -25.90
CA ASN A 283 8.28 17.25 -25.25
C ASN A 283 7.97 18.73 -25.54
N GLY A 284 8.22 19.22 -26.75
CA GLY A 284 7.96 20.61 -27.15
C GLY A 284 9.11 21.58 -26.83
N GLN A 285 10.21 21.10 -26.25
CA GLN A 285 11.35 21.92 -25.84
C GLN A 285 12.58 21.63 -26.72
N ILE A 286 13.29 22.69 -27.13
CA ILE A 286 14.60 22.56 -27.78
C ILE A 286 15.65 22.32 -26.69
N VAL A 287 16.44 21.27 -26.83
CA VAL A 287 17.53 20.89 -25.93
C VAL A 287 18.81 20.76 -26.75
N LEU A 288 19.80 21.61 -26.49
CA LEU A 288 21.11 21.58 -27.14
C LEU A 288 22.14 21.05 -26.15
N THR A 289 22.85 20.00 -26.54
CA THR A 289 23.93 19.38 -25.75
C THR A 289 25.25 19.64 -26.45
N ASP A 290 26.16 20.36 -25.79
CA ASP A 290 27.56 20.43 -26.19
C ASP A 290 28.18 19.05 -26.01
N HIS A 291 28.99 18.54 -26.93
CA HIS A 291 29.66 17.24 -26.77
C HIS A 291 31.12 17.39 -26.32
N LEU A 292 31.60 18.62 -26.22
CA LEU A 292 32.93 18.93 -25.70
C LEU A 292 32.87 19.07 -24.18
N SER A 293 33.83 18.42 -23.54
CA SER A 293 34.00 18.43 -22.08
C SER A 293 34.83 19.64 -21.64
N ASP A 294 34.50 20.24 -20.49
CA ASP A 294 35.11 21.41 -19.79
C ASP A 294 34.17 22.64 -19.78
N THR A 295 34.60 23.76 -19.18
CA THR A 295 33.77 24.98 -19.12
C THR A 295 33.46 25.49 -20.52
N SER A 296 32.18 25.49 -20.88
CA SER A 296 31.69 25.96 -22.17
C SER A 296 31.43 27.47 -22.12
N ALA A 297 31.81 28.16 -23.19
CA ALA A 297 31.38 29.52 -23.50
C ALA A 297 30.40 29.54 -24.69
N MET A 298 29.73 28.41 -24.94
CA MET A 298 28.72 28.26 -25.97
C MET A 298 27.55 29.21 -25.69
N GLU A 299 27.01 29.80 -26.74
CA GLU A 299 25.81 30.64 -26.66
C GLU A 299 24.93 30.30 -27.86
N ILE A 300 23.61 30.29 -27.67
CA ILE A 300 22.66 30.16 -28.78
C ILE A 300 21.48 31.11 -28.55
N SER A 301 21.05 31.78 -29.61
CA SER A 301 19.86 32.63 -29.62
C SER A 301 19.12 32.52 -30.94
N PHE A 302 17.82 32.79 -30.88
CA PHE A 302 16.94 32.79 -32.05
C PHE A 302 16.25 34.13 -32.19
N THR A 303 16.24 34.66 -33.41
CA THR A 303 15.49 35.88 -33.73
C THR A 303 14.58 35.61 -34.92
N TYR A 304 13.32 36.04 -34.84
CA TYR A 304 12.40 36.00 -35.97
C TYR A 304 12.41 37.36 -36.69
N ASP A 305 12.59 37.31 -38.01
CA ASP A 305 12.49 38.45 -38.92
C ASP A 305 11.23 38.26 -39.78
N SER A 306 10.27 39.19 -39.64
CA SER A 306 9.02 39.17 -40.40
C SER A 306 9.19 39.68 -41.84
N GLY A 307 10.42 40.04 -42.24
CA GLY A 307 10.72 40.55 -43.57
C GLY A 307 9.93 41.82 -43.88
N THR A 308 9.20 41.80 -44.99
CA THR A 308 8.29 42.89 -45.39
C THR A 308 6.87 42.74 -44.86
N GLY A 309 6.57 41.62 -44.19
CA GLY A 309 5.27 41.31 -43.58
C GLY A 309 5.12 41.75 -42.12
N ASP A 310 3.93 41.47 -41.55
CA ASP A 310 3.53 41.81 -40.17
C ASP A 310 3.24 40.56 -39.30
N THR A 311 3.79 39.41 -39.70
CA THR A 311 3.74 38.17 -38.92
C THR A 311 4.60 38.27 -37.65
N VAL A 312 4.24 37.50 -36.63
CA VAL A 312 4.98 37.47 -35.36
C VAL A 312 5.21 36.02 -34.96
N LEU A 313 6.44 35.68 -34.58
CA LEU A 313 6.77 34.40 -33.97
C LEU A 313 7.56 34.65 -32.68
N ALA A 314 7.00 34.21 -31.54
CA ALA A 314 7.68 34.26 -30.26
C ALA A 314 8.53 32.99 -30.06
N LEU A 315 9.84 33.10 -30.31
CA LEU A 315 10.78 32.01 -30.08
C LEU A 315 11.21 31.96 -28.61
N PRO A 316 11.47 30.75 -28.06
CA PRO A 316 11.89 30.62 -26.68
C PRO A 316 13.32 31.12 -26.48
N ASN A 317 13.59 31.71 -25.31
CA ASN A 317 14.95 31.96 -24.88
C ASN A 317 15.64 30.64 -24.53
N MET A 318 16.90 30.50 -24.90
CA MET A 318 17.74 29.37 -24.48
C MET A 318 18.51 29.74 -23.22
N ALA A 319 18.58 28.82 -22.26
CA ALA A 319 19.35 29.00 -21.04
C ALA A 319 20.12 27.72 -20.69
N VAL A 320 21.26 27.90 -20.02
CA VAL A 320 22.04 26.80 -19.46
C VAL A 320 21.19 26.08 -18.41
N SER A 321 20.90 24.80 -18.65
CA SER A 321 20.21 23.90 -17.73
C SER A 321 21.20 23.04 -16.93
N THR A 322 22.42 22.89 -17.42
CA THR A 322 23.52 22.17 -16.77
C THR A 322 24.81 22.81 -17.31
N GLU A 323 25.62 23.44 -16.46
CA GLU A 323 26.83 24.21 -16.89
C GLU A 323 27.90 23.29 -17.49
N GLY A 324 28.94 23.77 -18.18
CA GLY A 324 30.13 22.94 -18.43
C GLY A 324 31.10 23.00 -17.24
N GLY A 325 31.74 21.90 -16.84
CA GLY A 325 32.69 21.95 -15.71
C GLY A 325 33.75 20.84 -15.66
N GLY A 326 34.90 21.18 -15.05
CA GLY A 326 35.98 20.25 -14.71
C GLY A 326 36.18 20.15 -13.20
N THR A 327 36.69 19.02 -12.72
CA THR A 327 36.98 18.78 -11.30
C THR A 327 38.07 19.71 -10.75
N PRO A 328 38.03 20.08 -9.45
CA PRO A 328 39.21 20.63 -8.78
C PRO A 328 40.41 19.68 -8.93
N ASP A 329 41.61 20.23 -9.13
CA ASP A 329 42.87 19.48 -9.40
C ASP A 329 43.20 18.42 -8.30
N VAL A 330 42.60 18.53 -7.11
CA VAL A 330 42.80 17.64 -5.95
C VAL A 330 41.75 16.50 -5.86
N LEU A 331 40.71 16.53 -6.72
CA LEU A 331 39.59 15.58 -6.75
C LEU A 331 39.39 14.92 -8.12
N ALA A 332 40.32 15.08 -9.06
CA ALA A 332 40.23 14.52 -10.41
C ALA A 332 40.33 12.97 -10.43
N LEU A 333 39.69 12.36 -11.44
CA LEU A 333 39.65 10.91 -11.69
C LEU A 333 41.05 10.28 -11.71
N GLY A 334 41.19 9.16 -11.00
CA GLY A 334 42.46 8.48 -10.70
C GLY A 334 42.82 8.45 -9.21
N SER A 335 41.98 9.05 -8.37
CA SER A 335 42.17 9.16 -6.92
C SER A 335 41.13 8.40 -6.10
N PHE A 336 40.38 7.44 -6.64
CA PHE A 336 39.45 6.63 -5.85
C PHE A 336 39.52 5.16 -6.23
N SER A 337 39.60 4.30 -5.21
CA SER A 337 39.46 2.85 -5.34
C SER A 337 38.07 2.41 -4.92
N LYS A 338 37.44 1.59 -5.76
CA LYS A 338 36.27 0.80 -5.39
C LYS A 338 36.68 -0.27 -4.37
N THR A 339 36.17 -0.17 -3.16
CA THR A 339 36.48 -1.11 -2.06
C THR A 339 35.38 -2.14 -1.82
N GLN A 340 34.17 -1.87 -2.31
CA GLN A 340 33.07 -2.82 -2.40
C GLN A 340 32.29 -2.52 -3.69
N SER A 341 31.99 -3.55 -4.48
CA SER A 341 31.20 -3.40 -5.70
C SER A 341 29.71 -3.54 -5.41
N ALA A 342 28.88 -2.74 -6.09
CA ALA A 342 27.47 -3.05 -6.17
C ALA A 342 27.28 -4.32 -7.01
N GLN A 343 26.63 -5.32 -6.43
CA GLN A 343 26.33 -6.58 -7.12
C GLN A 343 24.94 -7.08 -6.73
N SER A 344 24.31 -7.86 -7.60
CA SER A 344 22.99 -8.47 -7.37
C SER A 344 23.11 -9.72 -6.51
N SER A 345 22.05 -10.05 -5.77
CA SER A 345 21.94 -11.37 -5.13
C SER A 345 21.65 -12.43 -6.19
N LYS A 346 22.16 -13.64 -5.99
CA LYS A 346 22.01 -14.77 -6.91
C LYS A 346 21.45 -15.96 -6.17
N ILE A 347 20.23 -16.37 -6.51
CA ILE A 347 19.57 -17.50 -5.86
C ILE A 347 19.07 -18.53 -6.87
N LYS A 348 18.87 -19.76 -6.41
CA LYS A 348 18.00 -20.74 -7.07
C LYS A 348 16.92 -21.18 -6.12
N ILE A 349 15.73 -21.42 -6.66
CA ILE A 349 14.61 -22.02 -5.92
C ILE A 349 14.24 -23.30 -6.66
N ASP A 350 14.25 -24.41 -5.95
CA ASP A 350 13.95 -25.75 -6.49
C ASP A 350 14.78 -26.09 -7.76
N GLY A 351 16.03 -25.61 -7.79
CA GLY A 351 16.95 -25.81 -8.92
C GLY A 351 16.65 -24.95 -10.15
N TYR A 352 15.68 -24.04 -10.09
CA TYR A 352 15.43 -23.06 -11.16
C TYR A 352 16.28 -21.79 -10.95
N PRO A 353 16.90 -21.24 -12.01
CA PRO A 353 16.88 -21.70 -13.41
C PRO A 353 17.73 -22.96 -13.64
N THR A 354 17.28 -23.83 -14.56
CA THR A 354 17.90 -25.16 -14.79
C THR A 354 19.10 -25.13 -15.74
N SER A 355 19.35 -24.01 -16.42
CA SER A 355 20.46 -23.84 -17.36
C SER A 355 20.97 -22.40 -17.36
N SER A 356 22.25 -22.22 -17.67
CA SER A 356 22.82 -20.92 -18.04
C SER A 356 22.78 -20.72 -19.55
N THR A 357 22.69 -19.47 -20.00
CA THR A 357 22.77 -19.06 -21.40
C THR A 357 23.90 -18.05 -21.55
N SER A 358 24.78 -18.30 -22.53
CA SER A 358 25.76 -17.30 -22.96
C SER A 358 25.06 -16.15 -23.67
N GLU A 359 25.40 -14.92 -23.31
CA GLU A 359 24.97 -13.74 -24.05
C GLU A 359 25.66 -13.63 -25.40
N GLU A 360 24.95 -13.13 -26.41
CA GLU A 360 25.51 -12.76 -27.70
C GLU A 360 25.07 -11.34 -28.05
N GLN A 361 26.04 -10.44 -28.20
CA GLN A 361 25.83 -9.11 -28.78
C GLN A 361 26.35 -9.08 -30.22
N ARG A 362 25.71 -8.30 -31.09
CA ARG A 362 26.04 -8.21 -32.52
C ARG A 362 26.27 -6.78 -32.95
N LEU A 363 27.42 -6.54 -33.58
CA LEU A 363 27.72 -5.30 -34.28
C LEU A 363 27.30 -5.43 -35.75
N THR A 364 26.48 -4.49 -36.20
CA THR A 364 26.01 -4.35 -37.59
C THR A 364 26.32 -2.96 -38.16
N LEU A 365 26.53 -2.89 -39.47
CA LEU A 365 26.78 -1.66 -40.22
C LEU A 365 25.68 -1.36 -41.25
N GLY A 366 25.33 -0.07 -41.41
CA GLY A 366 24.42 0.39 -42.46
C GLY A 366 25.04 0.45 -43.87
N SER A 367 26.36 0.56 -43.98
CA SER A 367 27.10 0.54 -45.26
C SER A 367 28.54 0.07 -45.08
N THR A 368 29.25 -0.21 -46.19
CA THR A 368 30.56 -0.87 -46.17
C THR A 368 31.62 0.08 -45.62
N ALA A 369 32.36 -0.34 -44.59
CA ALA A 369 33.57 0.37 -44.15
C ALA A 369 34.71 0.10 -45.15
N THR A 370 35.29 1.16 -45.71
CA THR A 370 36.30 1.08 -46.78
C THR A 370 37.69 1.53 -46.33
N ASP A 371 37.80 2.28 -45.24
CA ASP A 371 39.08 2.73 -44.65
C ASP A 371 38.87 3.14 -43.17
N GLY A 372 39.97 3.43 -42.47
CA GLY A 372 39.96 4.01 -41.13
C GLY A 372 40.06 3.00 -39.98
N THR A 373 39.73 3.46 -38.77
CA THR A 373 39.85 2.66 -37.54
C THR A 373 38.66 2.85 -36.61
N PHE A 374 38.43 1.88 -35.72
CA PHE A 374 37.42 1.95 -34.67
C PHE A 374 37.98 1.48 -33.32
N ARG A 375 37.26 1.75 -32.24
CA ARG A 375 37.59 1.28 -30.89
C ARG A 375 36.37 0.64 -30.23
N LEU A 376 36.59 -0.38 -29.41
CA LEU A 376 35.55 -1.00 -28.60
C LEU A 376 35.78 -0.67 -27.13
N THR A 377 34.70 -0.37 -26.40
CA THR A 377 34.75 -0.16 -24.95
C THR A 377 33.79 -1.11 -24.24
N TYR A 378 34.29 -1.76 -23.20
CA TYR A 378 33.52 -2.62 -22.29
C TYR A 378 34.10 -2.52 -20.88
N ASP A 379 33.23 -2.42 -19.87
CA ASP A 379 33.59 -2.37 -18.46
C ASP A 379 34.73 -1.36 -18.15
N GLY A 380 34.60 -0.15 -18.70
CA GLY A 380 35.57 0.94 -18.53
C GLY A 380 36.91 0.78 -19.28
N HIS A 381 37.12 -0.34 -19.98
CA HIS A 381 38.33 -0.59 -20.76
C HIS A 381 38.07 -0.34 -22.24
N THR A 382 38.93 0.44 -22.89
CA THR A 382 38.83 0.77 -24.32
C THR A 382 40.02 0.20 -25.09
N THR A 383 39.76 -0.46 -26.21
CA THR A 383 40.81 -0.99 -27.09
C THR A 383 41.69 0.12 -27.67
N ALA A 384 42.88 -0.24 -28.14
CA ALA A 384 43.60 0.59 -29.11
C ALA A 384 42.80 0.67 -30.43
N ASN A 385 43.24 1.53 -31.37
CA ASN A 385 42.63 1.62 -32.69
C ASN A 385 42.71 0.28 -33.43
N ILE A 386 41.56 -0.22 -33.88
CA ILE A 386 41.41 -1.45 -34.66
C ILE A 386 41.11 -1.04 -36.10
N ASN A 387 41.83 -1.62 -37.08
CA ASN A 387 41.61 -1.30 -38.50
C ASN A 387 40.23 -1.78 -38.99
N TYR A 388 39.64 -1.04 -39.93
CA TYR A 388 38.33 -1.35 -40.53
C TYR A 388 38.23 -2.77 -41.14
N ASP A 389 39.35 -3.36 -41.58
CA ASP A 389 39.44 -4.68 -42.22
C ASP A 389 40.00 -5.78 -41.30
N ALA A 390 40.09 -5.51 -39.99
CA ALA A 390 40.59 -6.46 -39.00
C ALA A 390 39.75 -7.76 -39.00
N THR A 391 40.45 -8.89 -38.97
CA THR A 391 39.87 -10.23 -38.71
C THR A 391 39.25 -10.29 -37.31
N THR A 392 38.31 -11.19 -37.09
CA THR A 392 37.74 -11.45 -35.76
C THR A 392 38.82 -11.88 -34.76
N GLU A 393 39.88 -12.59 -35.20
CA GLU A 393 41.04 -12.90 -34.37
C GLU A 393 41.85 -11.66 -33.97
N GLN A 394 42.00 -10.68 -34.89
CA GLN A 394 42.66 -9.41 -34.58
C GLN A 394 41.81 -8.54 -33.65
N ILE A 395 40.49 -8.53 -33.81
CA ILE A 395 39.55 -7.85 -32.89
C ILE A 395 39.63 -8.51 -31.51
N GLN A 396 39.58 -9.84 -31.44
CA GLN A 396 39.75 -10.61 -30.19
C GLN A 396 41.07 -10.28 -29.49
N ALA A 397 42.17 -10.21 -30.24
CA ALA A 397 43.49 -9.88 -29.70
C ALA A 397 43.55 -8.44 -29.18
N ALA A 398 42.93 -7.48 -29.89
CA ALA A 398 42.86 -6.08 -29.45
C ALA A 398 42.04 -5.92 -28.16
N MET A 399 40.93 -6.65 -28.02
CA MET A 399 40.14 -6.70 -26.79
C MET A 399 40.94 -7.28 -25.62
N ALA A 400 41.58 -8.43 -25.82
CA ALA A 400 42.39 -9.06 -24.78
C ALA A 400 43.56 -8.16 -24.32
N ALA A 401 44.21 -7.45 -25.24
CA ALA A 401 45.29 -6.50 -24.93
C ALA A 401 44.80 -5.28 -24.11
N ALA A 402 43.52 -4.94 -24.21
CA ALA A 402 42.89 -3.88 -23.43
C ALA A 402 42.39 -4.35 -22.05
N GLY A 403 42.58 -5.62 -21.70
CA GLY A 403 42.05 -6.22 -20.47
C GLY A 403 40.60 -6.72 -20.59
N ILE A 404 39.99 -6.62 -21.77
CA ILE A 404 38.64 -7.13 -22.03
C ILE A 404 38.72 -8.64 -22.27
N SER A 405 38.19 -9.44 -21.34
CA SER A 405 38.27 -10.91 -21.34
C SER A 405 36.89 -11.56 -21.16
N GLY A 406 36.79 -12.88 -21.36
CA GLY A 406 35.52 -13.61 -21.23
C GLY A 406 34.55 -13.46 -22.42
N ILE A 407 35.00 -12.84 -23.50
CA ILE A 407 34.24 -12.60 -24.74
C ILE A 407 34.93 -13.33 -25.89
N THR A 408 34.15 -14.07 -26.68
CA THR A 408 34.60 -14.69 -27.94
C THR A 408 34.06 -13.89 -29.11
N VAL A 409 34.97 -13.39 -29.96
CA VAL A 409 34.63 -12.65 -31.19
C VAL A 409 34.45 -13.63 -32.34
N GLY A 410 33.37 -13.46 -33.09
CA GLY A 410 33.04 -14.28 -34.26
C GLY A 410 32.30 -13.49 -35.34
N GLY A 411 31.73 -14.22 -36.31
CA GLY A 411 31.04 -13.62 -37.45
C GLY A 411 32.01 -13.06 -38.50
N ASP A 412 31.62 -11.95 -39.12
CA ASP A 412 32.31 -11.32 -40.24
C ASP A 412 33.22 -10.19 -39.78
N LYS A 413 34.19 -9.84 -40.64
CA LYS A 413 35.00 -8.62 -40.48
C LYS A 413 34.13 -7.38 -40.62
N LEU A 414 34.55 -6.29 -40.00
CA LEU A 414 33.79 -5.04 -40.07
C LEU A 414 33.63 -4.52 -41.51
N SER A 415 34.64 -4.69 -42.38
CA SER A 415 34.55 -4.35 -43.81
C SER A 415 33.59 -5.22 -44.64
N GLU A 416 33.13 -6.36 -44.11
CA GLU A 416 32.23 -7.31 -44.80
C GLU A 416 30.83 -7.38 -44.12
N ASN A 417 30.64 -6.58 -43.06
CA ASN A 417 29.56 -6.68 -42.08
C ASN A 417 28.20 -6.11 -42.55
N VAL A 418 28.07 -5.59 -43.77
CA VAL A 418 26.84 -4.93 -44.23
C VAL A 418 25.63 -5.87 -44.35
N THR A 419 25.86 -7.11 -44.78
CA THR A 419 24.83 -8.18 -44.84
C THR A 419 25.00 -9.22 -43.74
N GLY A 420 26.03 -9.04 -42.90
CA GLY A 420 26.51 -9.98 -41.90
C GLY A 420 26.54 -9.35 -40.52
N TYR A 421 27.39 -9.84 -39.64
CA TYR A 421 27.59 -9.25 -38.31
C TYR A 421 28.90 -9.72 -37.69
N THR A 422 29.45 -8.91 -36.80
CA THR A 422 30.54 -9.30 -35.90
C THR A 422 29.89 -9.63 -34.57
N SER A 423 30.03 -10.87 -34.12
CA SER A 423 29.39 -11.35 -32.89
C SER A 423 30.37 -11.30 -31.72
N PHE A 424 29.85 -10.96 -30.55
CA PHE A 424 30.55 -10.99 -29.28
C PHE A 424 29.79 -11.91 -28.33
N SER A 425 30.27 -13.14 -28.17
CA SER A 425 29.67 -14.14 -27.30
C SER A 425 30.34 -14.15 -25.93
N PHE A 426 29.59 -13.85 -24.89
CA PHE A 426 30.07 -13.82 -23.51
C PHE A 426 30.02 -15.23 -22.90
N GLN A 427 30.97 -15.53 -22.01
CA GLN A 427 30.87 -16.74 -21.19
C GLN A 427 29.59 -16.72 -20.36
N SER A 428 28.92 -17.87 -20.23
CA SER A 428 27.63 -17.94 -19.51
C SER A 428 27.73 -17.50 -18.04
N SER A 429 28.91 -17.56 -17.44
CA SER A 429 29.16 -17.04 -16.08
C SER A 429 28.97 -15.53 -15.96
N ALA A 430 29.06 -14.78 -17.07
CA ALA A 430 28.83 -13.34 -17.10
C ALA A 430 27.37 -12.97 -16.82
N GLY A 431 26.41 -13.87 -17.05
CA GLY A 431 24.99 -13.53 -16.94
C GLY A 431 24.57 -12.55 -18.03
N ASP A 432 23.71 -11.60 -17.66
CA ASP A 432 23.25 -10.47 -18.50
C ASP A 432 24.34 -9.39 -18.53
N ALA A 433 25.13 -9.38 -19.60
CA ALA A 433 26.27 -8.50 -19.78
C ALA A 433 25.86 -7.11 -20.25
N SER A 434 26.59 -6.08 -19.81
CA SER A 434 26.40 -4.73 -20.34
C SER A 434 26.72 -4.64 -21.83
N MET A 435 26.02 -3.76 -22.55
CA MET A 435 26.26 -3.53 -23.98
C MET A 435 27.68 -3.01 -24.25
N LEU A 436 28.40 -3.68 -25.16
CA LEU A 436 29.60 -3.14 -25.79
C LEU A 436 29.27 -1.84 -26.50
N THR A 437 30.22 -0.91 -26.47
CA THR A 437 30.13 0.35 -27.23
C THR A 437 31.23 0.42 -28.27
N ILE A 438 30.92 1.08 -29.39
CA ILE A 438 31.85 1.29 -30.50
C ILE A 438 32.04 2.79 -30.74
N ASP A 439 33.29 3.20 -30.83
CA ASP A 439 33.67 4.48 -31.43
C ASP A 439 34.06 4.22 -32.89
N ALA A 440 33.17 4.63 -33.79
CA ALA A 440 33.29 4.49 -35.24
C ALA A 440 33.61 5.83 -35.94
N SER A 441 33.92 6.90 -35.18
CA SER A 441 34.10 8.25 -35.73
C SER A 441 35.24 8.37 -36.74
N ALA A 442 36.25 7.49 -36.63
CA ALA A 442 37.39 7.43 -37.53
C ALA A 442 37.25 6.40 -38.67
N LEU A 443 36.06 5.81 -38.86
CA LEU A 443 35.77 4.93 -40.00
C LEU A 443 35.30 5.73 -41.23
N VAL A 444 35.71 5.28 -42.41
CA VAL A 444 35.25 5.79 -43.69
C VAL A 444 34.30 4.78 -44.32
N PHE A 445 33.10 5.23 -44.68
CA PHE A 445 32.06 4.39 -45.25
C PHE A 445 31.78 4.70 -46.73
N SER A 446 31.37 3.69 -47.49
CA SER A 446 30.99 3.83 -48.91
C SER A 446 29.71 4.66 -49.14
N GLY A 447 28.97 4.98 -48.07
CA GLY A 447 27.77 5.82 -48.06
C GLY A 447 27.36 6.16 -46.62
N ALA A 448 26.26 6.90 -46.43
CA ALA A 448 25.73 7.16 -45.09
C ALA A 448 25.55 5.83 -44.33
N SER A 449 26.11 5.75 -43.12
CA SER A 449 26.18 4.52 -42.34
C SER A 449 25.82 4.79 -40.89
N THR A 450 25.21 3.80 -40.26
CA THR A 450 25.07 3.72 -38.81
C THR A 450 25.85 2.51 -38.32
N THR A 451 26.39 2.60 -37.11
CA THR A 451 26.98 1.45 -36.41
C THR A 451 26.09 1.14 -35.21
N VAL A 452 25.61 -0.10 -35.13
CA VAL A 452 24.68 -0.51 -34.07
C VAL A 452 25.17 -1.79 -33.46
N ILE A 453 25.33 -1.79 -32.14
CA ILE A 453 25.46 -3.01 -31.36
C ILE A 453 24.08 -3.32 -30.79
N THR A 454 23.61 -4.54 -30.99
CA THR A 454 22.35 -5.04 -30.41
C THR A 454 22.57 -6.31 -29.62
N GLU A 455 21.84 -6.47 -28.53
CA GLU A 455 21.72 -7.74 -27.81
C GLU A 455 20.89 -8.72 -28.65
N ASN A 456 21.50 -9.83 -29.08
CA ASN A 456 20.84 -10.86 -29.88
C ASN A 456 20.31 -12.01 -29.01
N ILE A 457 21.11 -12.44 -28.03
CA ILE A 457 20.73 -13.45 -27.04
C ILE A 457 21.02 -12.87 -25.67
N LYS A 458 20.00 -12.79 -24.82
CA LYS A 458 20.16 -12.39 -23.43
C LYS A 458 20.86 -13.46 -22.60
N GLY A 459 21.89 -13.07 -21.87
CA GLY A 459 22.62 -13.97 -20.99
C GLY A 459 21.87 -14.29 -19.70
N ASN A 460 22.18 -15.45 -19.14
CA ASN A 460 21.75 -15.87 -17.81
C ASN A 460 22.83 -16.79 -17.22
N ASN A 461 23.29 -16.51 -16.02
CA ASN A 461 24.29 -17.35 -15.34
C ASN A 461 23.70 -18.54 -14.59
N GLY A 462 22.42 -18.83 -14.82
CA GLY A 462 21.70 -19.93 -14.18
C GLY A 462 21.23 -19.59 -12.76
N TYR A 463 21.05 -18.31 -12.44
CA TYR A 463 20.53 -17.85 -11.15
C TYR A 463 19.41 -16.82 -11.36
N ILE A 464 18.50 -16.73 -10.39
CA ILE A 464 17.59 -15.60 -10.27
C ILE A 464 18.39 -14.45 -9.65
N GLU A 465 18.45 -13.32 -10.35
CA GLU A 465 19.17 -12.12 -9.90
C GLU A 465 18.23 -11.07 -9.35
N ARG A 466 18.58 -10.48 -8.20
CA ARG A 466 17.82 -9.37 -7.59
C ARG A 466 18.76 -8.32 -7.02
N ASN A 467 18.42 -7.05 -7.20
CA ASN A 467 19.09 -5.90 -6.60
C ASN A 467 18.76 -5.72 -5.11
N THR A 468 18.59 -6.82 -4.37
CA THR A 468 18.22 -6.79 -2.95
C THR A 468 18.46 -8.16 -2.31
N ASN A 469 18.63 -8.17 -0.98
CA ASN A 469 18.63 -9.38 -0.16
C ASN A 469 17.25 -9.73 0.40
N SER A 470 16.20 -8.97 0.06
CA SER A 470 14.81 -9.24 0.42
C SER A 470 13.98 -9.49 -0.85
N ILE A 471 13.79 -10.75 -1.20
CA ILE A 471 13.19 -11.20 -2.46
C ILE A 471 11.74 -11.60 -2.21
N SER A 472 10.79 -10.83 -2.75
CA SER A 472 9.34 -11.02 -2.52
C SER A 472 8.55 -11.42 -3.78
N ASP A 473 9.23 -11.59 -4.90
CA ASP A 473 8.65 -11.78 -6.23
C ASP A 473 9.06 -13.10 -6.89
N ALA A 474 9.87 -13.91 -6.20
CA ALA A 474 10.31 -15.22 -6.68
C ALA A 474 9.30 -16.34 -6.39
N LEU A 475 8.56 -16.23 -5.28
CA LEU A 475 7.48 -17.15 -4.89
C LEU A 475 6.26 -16.32 -4.50
N SER A 476 5.07 -16.69 -5.00
CA SER A 476 3.84 -15.95 -4.72
C SER A 476 3.54 -15.94 -3.21
N GLY A 477 3.35 -14.74 -2.66
CA GLY A 477 3.06 -14.52 -1.24
C GLY A 477 4.22 -14.82 -0.29
N VAL A 478 5.46 -15.05 -0.77
CA VAL A 478 6.61 -15.40 0.08
C VAL A 478 7.73 -14.39 -0.08
N THR A 479 8.24 -13.88 1.04
CA THR A 479 9.44 -13.05 1.08
C THR A 479 10.61 -13.84 1.65
N ILE A 480 11.69 -13.93 0.89
CA ILE A 480 12.95 -14.58 1.27
C ILE A 480 13.97 -13.49 1.62
N ASN A 481 14.48 -13.54 2.85
CA ASN A 481 15.49 -12.61 3.35
C ASN A 481 16.83 -13.34 3.46
N LEU A 482 17.76 -13.00 2.58
CA LEU A 482 19.10 -13.57 2.49
C LEU A 482 20.03 -12.91 3.51
N ARG A 483 20.92 -13.70 4.11
CA ARG A 483 21.84 -13.28 5.17
C ARG A 483 23.26 -13.79 4.94
N ASP A 484 23.40 -14.96 4.33
CA ASP A 484 24.67 -15.55 3.94
C ASP A 484 24.53 -16.38 2.66
N VAL A 485 25.65 -16.86 2.12
CA VAL A 485 25.71 -17.79 1.00
C VAL A 485 25.58 -19.24 1.47
N THR A 486 25.02 -20.10 0.62
CA THR A 486 24.96 -21.54 0.86
C THR A 486 26.29 -22.20 0.56
N GLU A 487 26.62 -23.25 1.31
CA GLU A 487 27.69 -24.16 0.92
C GLU A 487 27.32 -24.92 -0.37
N VAL A 488 28.34 -25.29 -1.15
CA VAL A 488 28.16 -26.03 -2.41
C VAL A 488 27.38 -27.33 -2.16
N ASP A 489 26.37 -27.58 -2.99
CA ASP A 489 25.47 -28.75 -2.91
C ASP A 489 24.71 -28.89 -1.57
N GLN A 490 24.60 -27.82 -0.76
CA GLN A 490 23.83 -27.78 0.49
C GLN A 490 22.77 -26.65 0.47
N PRO A 491 21.70 -26.80 -0.33
CA PRO A 491 20.64 -25.80 -0.35
C PRO A 491 19.86 -25.78 0.98
N VAL A 492 19.38 -24.61 1.36
CA VAL A 492 18.54 -24.43 2.55
C VAL A 492 17.12 -24.88 2.23
N LYS A 493 16.57 -25.78 3.05
CA LYS A 493 15.16 -26.16 2.96
C LYS A 493 14.31 -25.15 3.72
N VAL A 494 13.39 -24.52 3.01
CA VAL A 494 12.34 -23.68 3.61
C VAL A 494 11.01 -24.40 3.55
N THR A 495 10.17 -24.20 4.57
CA THR A 495 8.86 -24.83 4.65
C THR A 495 7.82 -23.78 5.03
N ILE A 496 6.72 -23.78 4.30
CA ILE A 496 5.54 -22.94 4.52
C ILE A 496 4.41 -23.89 4.91
N SER A 497 3.87 -23.72 6.12
CA SER A 497 2.83 -24.58 6.68
C SER A 497 1.67 -23.74 7.19
N ARG A 498 0.44 -24.22 7.04
CA ARG A 498 -0.74 -23.56 7.60
C ARG A 498 -0.63 -23.47 9.12
N ASN A 499 -0.99 -22.33 9.70
CA ASN A 499 -0.97 -22.13 11.14
C ASN A 499 -2.26 -22.66 11.79
N THR A 500 -2.39 -23.98 11.87
CA THR A 500 -3.54 -24.68 12.47
C THR A 500 -3.71 -24.38 13.95
N SER A 501 -2.60 -24.10 14.65
CA SER A 501 -2.61 -23.77 16.08
C SER A 501 -3.33 -22.45 16.38
N THR A 502 -3.08 -21.41 15.57
CA THR A 502 -3.74 -20.11 15.72
C THR A 502 -5.24 -20.20 15.41
N VAL A 503 -5.63 -20.96 14.38
CA VAL A 503 -7.06 -21.20 14.08
C VAL A 503 -7.76 -21.88 15.26
N SER A 504 -7.15 -22.94 15.82
CA SER A 504 -7.70 -23.66 16.97
C SER A 504 -7.85 -22.76 18.21
N GLN A 505 -6.85 -21.91 18.49
CA GLN A 505 -6.91 -20.95 19.60
C GLN A 505 -8.03 -19.92 19.42
N LYS A 506 -8.23 -19.41 18.20
CA LYS A 506 -9.32 -18.48 17.90
C LYS A 506 -10.69 -19.15 18.09
N ILE A 507 -10.87 -20.40 17.65
CA ILE A 507 -12.13 -21.15 17.83
C ILE A 507 -12.41 -21.34 19.32
N ASN A 508 -11.40 -21.74 20.10
CA ASN A 508 -11.55 -21.87 21.55
C ASN A 508 -11.89 -20.53 22.23
N SER A 509 -11.41 -19.41 21.69
CA SER A 509 -11.76 -18.06 22.18
C SER A 509 -13.23 -17.73 21.96
N ILE A 510 -13.84 -18.16 20.84
CA ILE A 510 -15.29 -18.04 20.62
C ILE A 510 -16.06 -18.90 21.62
N VAL A 511 -15.66 -20.16 21.82
CA VAL A 511 -16.29 -21.08 22.78
C VAL A 511 -16.29 -20.45 24.18
N THR A 512 -15.14 -19.91 24.58
CA THR A 512 -14.98 -19.23 25.88
C THR A 512 -15.88 -18.00 25.98
N ALA A 513 -15.84 -17.10 24.99
CA ALA A 513 -16.64 -15.88 25.00
C ALA A 513 -18.15 -16.16 24.97
N TYR A 514 -18.58 -17.19 24.23
CA TYR A 514 -19.97 -17.65 24.21
C TYR A 514 -20.40 -18.17 25.58
N ASN A 515 -19.60 -19.04 26.20
CA ASN A 515 -19.90 -19.63 27.50
C ASN A 515 -19.92 -18.58 28.62
N ASP A 516 -19.03 -17.61 28.56
CA ASP A 516 -19.02 -16.44 29.45
C ASP A 516 -20.31 -15.62 29.32
N LEU A 517 -20.75 -15.35 28.07
CA LEU A 517 -22.02 -14.67 27.81
C LEU A 517 -23.20 -15.48 28.34
N MET A 518 -23.27 -16.78 28.03
CA MET A 518 -24.37 -17.63 28.49
C MET A 518 -24.43 -17.73 30.02
N THR A 519 -23.28 -17.76 30.69
CA THR A 519 -23.20 -17.75 32.16
C THR A 519 -23.77 -16.45 32.73
N GLU A 520 -23.39 -15.30 32.17
CA GLU A 520 -23.91 -14.01 32.61
C GLU A 520 -25.42 -13.87 32.31
N LEU A 521 -25.87 -14.28 31.11
CA LEU A 521 -27.29 -14.26 30.76
C LEU A 521 -28.13 -15.14 31.70
N LYS A 522 -27.65 -16.35 32.03
CA LYS A 522 -28.33 -17.23 33.00
C LYS A 522 -28.39 -16.58 34.38
N LYS A 523 -27.28 -16.07 34.88
CA LYS A 523 -27.21 -15.35 36.16
C LYS A 523 -28.18 -14.16 36.23
N GLN A 524 -28.35 -13.44 35.12
CA GLN A 524 -29.24 -12.27 35.06
C GLN A 524 -30.71 -12.59 34.79
N THR A 525 -31.04 -13.80 34.30
CA THR A 525 -32.41 -14.16 33.90
C THR A 525 -33.06 -15.26 34.75
N GLU A 526 -32.26 -16.15 35.35
CA GLU A 526 -32.78 -17.34 36.04
C GLU A 526 -33.00 -17.13 37.53
N TYR A 527 -33.79 -18.02 38.12
CA TYR A 527 -33.99 -18.09 39.56
C TYR A 527 -32.76 -18.67 40.25
N ASN A 528 -32.19 -17.92 41.21
CA ASN A 528 -31.13 -18.43 42.06
C ASN A 528 -31.72 -19.07 43.33
N SER A 529 -31.58 -20.39 43.44
CA SER A 529 -32.11 -21.18 44.56
C SER A 529 -31.49 -20.84 45.91
N SER A 530 -30.24 -20.37 45.94
CA SER A 530 -29.53 -20.00 47.17
C SER A 530 -30.00 -18.65 47.71
N THR A 531 -30.16 -17.65 46.84
CA THR A 531 -30.63 -16.32 47.25
C THR A 531 -32.16 -16.21 47.26
N LYS A 532 -32.85 -17.22 46.74
CA LYS A 532 -34.31 -17.27 46.52
C LYS A 532 -34.85 -16.07 45.72
N LYS A 533 -34.02 -15.52 44.82
CA LYS A 533 -34.35 -14.34 44.01
C LYS A 533 -34.22 -14.67 42.52
N MET A 534 -35.08 -14.04 41.73
CA MET A 534 -34.90 -13.98 40.28
C MET A 534 -33.69 -13.10 39.93
N GLY A 535 -33.02 -13.42 38.82
CA GLY A 535 -32.01 -12.56 38.23
C GLY A 535 -32.55 -11.15 37.93
N THR A 536 -31.64 -10.17 37.99
CA THR A 536 -31.98 -8.74 37.92
C THR A 536 -32.67 -8.34 36.61
N LEU A 537 -32.36 -9.01 35.51
CA LEU A 537 -32.90 -8.79 34.16
C LEU A 537 -33.90 -9.87 33.73
N SER A 538 -34.49 -10.61 34.67
CA SER A 538 -35.46 -11.68 34.37
C SER A 538 -36.72 -11.24 33.62
N SER A 539 -37.07 -9.96 33.69
CA SER A 539 -38.17 -9.35 32.92
C SER A 539 -37.71 -8.57 31.69
N ASP A 540 -36.40 -8.59 31.39
CA ASP A 540 -35.87 -7.94 30.20
C ASP A 540 -36.03 -8.84 28.97
N MET A 541 -36.77 -8.33 27.98
CA MET A 541 -37.09 -9.06 26.76
C MET A 541 -35.88 -9.18 25.83
N ALA A 542 -35.00 -8.18 25.78
CA ALA A 542 -33.80 -8.21 24.94
C ALA A 542 -32.82 -9.29 25.46
N VAL A 543 -32.56 -9.30 26.77
CA VAL A 543 -31.67 -10.29 27.41
C VAL A 543 -32.20 -11.71 27.25
N SER A 544 -33.52 -11.89 27.42
CA SER A 544 -34.17 -13.20 27.22
C SER A 544 -34.10 -13.67 25.77
N TYR A 545 -34.28 -12.75 24.80
CA TYR A 545 -34.13 -13.04 23.38
C TYR A 545 -32.70 -13.44 23.04
N ILE A 546 -31.71 -12.71 23.55
CA ILE A 546 -30.28 -13.01 23.31
C ILE A 546 -29.96 -14.43 23.78
N LYS A 547 -30.37 -14.78 25.01
CA LYS A 547 -30.17 -16.12 25.58
C LYS A 547 -30.81 -17.23 24.73
N GLY A 548 -31.98 -16.99 24.15
CA GLY A 548 -32.70 -17.98 23.35
C GLY A 548 -32.11 -18.19 21.96
N GLN A 549 -31.50 -17.15 21.38
CA GLN A 549 -31.15 -17.11 19.96
C GLN A 549 -29.64 -17.19 19.70
N ALA A 550 -28.79 -16.98 20.71
CA ALA A 550 -27.33 -16.97 20.55
C ALA A 550 -26.74 -18.28 19.99
N ARG A 551 -27.43 -19.42 20.17
CA ARG A 551 -26.98 -20.72 19.63
C ARG A 551 -27.35 -20.95 18.17
N ASN A 552 -28.35 -20.23 17.65
CA ASN A 552 -28.94 -20.52 16.34
C ASN A 552 -27.95 -20.51 15.17
N PRO A 553 -26.90 -19.65 15.14
CA PRO A 553 -25.89 -19.69 14.08
C PRO A 553 -25.15 -21.02 13.93
N PHE A 554 -25.18 -21.89 14.96
CA PHE A 554 -24.48 -23.17 15.00
C PHE A 554 -25.43 -24.38 14.87
N LEU A 555 -26.74 -24.15 14.73
CA LEU A 555 -27.73 -25.22 14.63
C LEU A 555 -28.03 -25.54 13.16
N GLY A 556 -27.93 -26.82 12.81
CA GLY A 556 -28.28 -27.31 11.48
C GLY A 556 -27.24 -27.01 10.41
N LEU A 557 -27.67 -27.09 9.15
CA LEU A 557 -26.84 -26.83 7.98
C LEU A 557 -26.53 -25.33 7.86
N ALA A 558 -25.25 -25.00 7.67
CA ALA A 558 -24.84 -23.63 7.38
C ALA A 558 -25.39 -23.18 6.01
N SER A 559 -25.85 -21.92 5.94
CA SER A 559 -26.52 -21.41 4.75
C SER A 559 -25.61 -21.43 3.51
N GLY A 560 -26.06 -22.10 2.45
CA GLY A 560 -25.32 -22.25 1.20
C GLY A 560 -24.26 -23.37 1.20
N PHE A 561 -24.18 -24.17 2.27
CA PHE A 561 -23.36 -25.39 2.29
C PHE A 561 -24.19 -26.57 1.82
N VAL A 562 -23.60 -27.43 0.99
CA VAL A 562 -24.28 -28.56 0.34
C VAL A 562 -23.55 -29.85 0.65
N SER A 563 -24.24 -30.81 1.28
CA SER A 563 -23.67 -32.12 1.59
C SER A 563 -23.23 -32.85 0.32
N GLY A 564 -22.02 -33.44 0.35
CA GLY A 564 -21.40 -34.11 -0.80
C GLY A 564 -20.61 -33.19 -1.72
N SER A 565 -20.90 -31.87 -1.72
CA SER A 565 -20.09 -30.86 -2.42
C SER A 565 -19.12 -30.14 -1.49
N ASP A 566 -19.50 -29.98 -0.22
CA ASP A 566 -18.68 -29.37 0.82
C ASP A 566 -18.28 -30.43 1.85
N SER A 567 -17.00 -30.42 2.25
CA SER A 567 -16.41 -31.35 3.23
C SER A 567 -17.09 -31.24 4.59
N PHE A 568 -17.43 -30.02 5.00
CA PHE A 568 -18.10 -29.72 6.26
C PHE A 568 -19.26 -28.76 6.02
N THR A 569 -20.39 -29.04 6.64
CA THR A 569 -21.66 -28.34 6.42
C THR A 569 -22.35 -27.90 7.72
N THR A 570 -21.97 -28.48 8.87
CA THR A 570 -22.52 -28.18 10.19
C THR A 570 -21.41 -27.89 11.21
N ALA A 571 -21.77 -27.22 12.31
CA ALA A 571 -20.81 -26.97 13.41
C ALA A 571 -20.31 -28.29 14.07
N GLU A 572 -21.14 -29.33 14.06
CA GLU A 572 -20.80 -30.64 14.61
C GLU A 572 -19.70 -31.33 13.80
N ASP A 573 -19.68 -31.13 12.46
CA ASP A 573 -18.66 -31.70 11.56
C ASP A 573 -17.23 -31.24 11.93
N ILE A 574 -17.10 -30.12 12.65
CA ILE A 574 -15.82 -29.57 13.14
C ILE A 574 -15.69 -29.63 14.67
N GLY A 575 -16.49 -30.46 15.33
CA GLY A 575 -16.40 -30.73 16.77
C GLY A 575 -17.05 -29.69 17.69
N ILE A 576 -17.85 -28.75 17.16
CA ILE A 576 -18.57 -27.76 17.97
C ILE A 576 -19.98 -28.27 18.27
N THR A 577 -20.29 -28.48 19.55
CA THR A 577 -21.60 -28.97 20.01
C THR A 577 -22.12 -28.14 21.19
N PHE A 578 -23.33 -28.44 21.67
CA PHE A 578 -23.91 -27.80 22.85
C PHE A 578 -24.42 -28.84 23.84
N ASP A 579 -24.19 -28.60 25.13
CA ASP A 579 -24.76 -29.44 26.19
C ASP A 579 -26.25 -29.16 26.42
N GLY A 580 -26.88 -29.98 27.28
CA GLY A 580 -28.29 -29.81 27.65
C GLY A 580 -28.61 -28.47 28.36
N ALA A 581 -27.59 -27.78 28.86
CA ALA A 581 -27.72 -26.45 29.45
C ALA A 581 -27.53 -25.33 28.40
N GLY A 582 -27.22 -25.65 27.15
CA GLY A 582 -26.93 -24.68 26.10
C GLY A 582 -25.56 -24.01 26.23
N MET A 583 -24.59 -24.65 26.90
CA MET A 583 -23.19 -24.23 26.87
C MET A 583 -22.50 -24.90 25.68
N MET A 584 -21.63 -24.15 25.00
CA MET A 584 -20.86 -24.64 23.86
C MET A 584 -19.71 -25.54 24.33
N GLN A 585 -19.52 -26.66 23.62
CA GLN A 585 -18.45 -27.63 23.83
C GLN A 585 -17.63 -27.75 22.55
N LEU A 586 -16.31 -27.94 22.70
CA LEU A 586 -15.39 -28.15 21.59
C LEU A 586 -14.65 -29.47 21.79
N ASP A 587 -14.86 -30.41 20.89
CA ASP A 587 -13.99 -31.57 20.74
C ASP A 587 -12.75 -31.16 19.95
N SER A 588 -11.63 -30.99 20.67
CA SER A 588 -10.37 -30.58 20.06
C SER A 588 -9.78 -31.66 19.14
N SER A 589 -10.11 -32.93 19.34
CA SER A 589 -9.64 -34.02 18.48
C SER A 589 -10.38 -34.00 17.15
N ALA A 590 -11.72 -33.90 17.20
CA ALA A 590 -12.55 -33.77 16.00
C ALA A 590 -12.21 -32.51 15.20
N LEU A 591 -11.96 -31.37 15.87
CA LEU A 591 -11.50 -30.16 15.19
C LEU A 591 -10.16 -30.36 14.48
N ASN A 592 -9.19 -31.00 15.15
CA ASN A 592 -7.87 -31.26 14.55
C ASN A 592 -7.97 -32.23 13.37
N GLU A 593 -8.84 -33.25 13.45
CA GLU A 593 -9.12 -34.15 12.34
C GLU A 593 -9.73 -33.39 11.15
N ALA A 594 -10.74 -32.55 11.36
CA ALA A 594 -11.36 -31.75 10.32
C ALA A 594 -10.36 -30.76 9.67
N ILE A 595 -9.52 -30.12 10.48
CA ILE A 595 -8.46 -29.20 10.02
C ILE A 595 -7.44 -29.93 9.12
N ASN A 596 -7.08 -31.17 9.47
CA ASN A 596 -6.12 -31.97 8.71
C ASN A 596 -6.73 -32.52 7.42
N ASP A 597 -8.02 -32.86 7.44
CA ASP A 597 -8.75 -33.39 6.28
C ASP A 597 -8.99 -32.30 5.22
N ASP A 598 -9.58 -31.17 5.61
CA ASP A 598 -9.78 -30.02 4.72
C ASP A 598 -9.78 -28.68 5.48
N PHE A 599 -8.58 -28.13 5.69
CA PHE A 599 -8.39 -26.82 6.30
C PHE A 599 -9.24 -25.71 5.65
N ASN A 600 -9.30 -25.66 4.31
CA ASN A 600 -10.05 -24.62 3.60
C ASN A 600 -11.56 -24.82 3.79
N GLY A 601 -12.02 -26.07 3.85
CA GLY A 601 -13.37 -26.44 4.25
C GLY A 601 -13.75 -25.90 5.63
N VAL A 602 -12.89 -26.10 6.64
CA VAL A 602 -13.09 -25.57 8.00
C VAL A 602 -13.16 -24.04 7.99
N LEU A 603 -12.20 -23.37 7.33
CA LEU A 603 -12.18 -21.91 7.24
C LEU A 603 -13.43 -21.35 6.56
N ARG A 604 -13.89 -22.02 5.50
CA ARG A 604 -15.10 -21.63 4.78
C ARG A 604 -16.34 -21.80 5.66
N LEU A 605 -16.50 -22.93 6.34
CA LEU A 605 -17.61 -23.17 7.26
C LEU A 605 -17.66 -22.12 8.39
N LEU A 606 -16.52 -21.69 8.90
CA LEU A 606 -16.45 -20.66 9.93
C LEU A 606 -16.71 -19.26 9.35
N GLY A 607 -15.96 -18.89 8.32
CA GLY A 607 -15.72 -17.51 7.91
C GLY A 607 -16.33 -17.08 6.57
N ALA A 608 -16.99 -17.96 5.80
CA ALA A 608 -17.56 -17.58 4.51
C ALA A 608 -18.50 -16.38 4.64
N ASN A 609 -18.34 -15.35 3.80
CA ASN A 609 -19.19 -14.17 3.84
C ASN A 609 -19.68 -13.82 2.43
N LYS A 610 -20.72 -14.55 2.00
CA LYS A 610 -21.29 -14.48 0.65
C LYS A 610 -20.28 -14.88 -0.43
N THR A 611 -19.45 -15.87 -0.13
CA THR A 611 -18.50 -16.45 -1.08
C THR A 611 -19.06 -17.73 -1.69
N SER A 612 -18.48 -18.21 -2.78
CA SER A 612 -18.80 -19.51 -3.39
C SER A 612 -17.52 -20.28 -3.69
N ASN A 613 -17.68 -21.57 -4.02
CA ASN A 613 -16.63 -22.43 -4.56
C ASN A 613 -16.96 -22.93 -5.97
N ASN A 614 -17.98 -22.35 -6.61
CA ASN A 614 -18.35 -22.70 -7.98
C ASN A 614 -17.55 -21.84 -8.96
N GLU A 615 -16.37 -22.31 -9.33
CA GLU A 615 -15.40 -21.62 -10.20
C GLU A 615 -15.17 -22.34 -11.53
N SER A 616 -16.03 -23.31 -11.90
CA SER A 616 -15.89 -24.01 -13.17
C SER A 616 -17.24 -24.48 -13.73
N GLY A 617 -17.55 -24.05 -14.95
CA GLY A 617 -18.72 -24.51 -15.70
C GLY A 617 -19.28 -23.44 -16.64
N VAL A 618 -20.47 -23.68 -17.18
CA VAL A 618 -21.16 -22.68 -18.03
C VAL A 618 -21.52 -21.43 -17.25
N VAL A 619 -21.70 -21.54 -15.94
CA VAL A 619 -22.02 -20.43 -15.04
C VAL A 619 -21.05 -20.49 -13.85
N GLU A 620 -20.27 -19.43 -13.67
CA GLU A 620 -19.22 -19.34 -12.65
C GLU A 620 -19.47 -18.16 -11.72
N PHE A 621 -19.39 -18.40 -10.41
CA PHE A 621 -19.59 -17.33 -9.44
C PHE A 621 -18.55 -16.23 -9.61
N TYR A 622 -19.00 -14.97 -9.62
CA TYR A 622 -18.12 -13.82 -9.71
C TYR A 622 -18.10 -13.05 -8.38
N SER A 623 -19.26 -12.62 -7.89
CA SER A 623 -19.36 -11.92 -6.60
C SER A 623 -20.77 -11.98 -6.01
N ALA A 624 -20.90 -11.64 -4.73
CA ALA A 624 -22.19 -11.40 -4.10
C ALA A 624 -22.09 -10.26 -3.09
N SER A 625 -23.16 -9.47 -2.97
CA SER A 625 -23.23 -8.39 -2.00
C SER A 625 -23.31 -8.94 -0.58
N LYS A 626 -22.35 -8.55 0.27
CA LYS A 626 -22.35 -8.87 1.71
C LYS A 626 -23.61 -8.36 2.44
N LYS A 627 -24.24 -7.31 1.90
CA LYS A 627 -25.42 -6.65 2.46
C LYS A 627 -26.73 -7.14 1.84
N TYR A 628 -26.79 -7.30 0.52
CA TYR A 628 -28.05 -7.47 -0.20
C TYR A 628 -28.30 -8.89 -0.69
N THR A 629 -27.25 -9.68 -0.94
CA THR A 629 -27.43 -11.05 -1.42
C THR A 629 -27.70 -11.98 -0.24
N SER A 630 -28.77 -12.76 -0.32
CA SER A 630 -29.04 -13.82 0.65
C SER A 630 -28.05 -14.99 0.49
N ALA A 631 -27.87 -15.80 1.53
CA ALA A 631 -27.05 -17.00 1.43
C ALA A 631 -27.96 -18.20 1.18
N GLY A 632 -27.46 -19.17 0.43
CA GLY A 632 -28.23 -20.33 -0.02
C GLY A 632 -27.75 -20.81 -1.38
N THR A 633 -28.39 -21.86 -1.88
CA THR A 633 -28.16 -22.36 -3.23
C THR A 633 -29.16 -21.73 -4.18
N TYR A 634 -28.66 -21.24 -5.30
CA TYR A 634 -29.44 -20.61 -6.36
C TYR A 634 -29.44 -21.52 -7.57
N ASP A 635 -30.61 -21.82 -8.10
CA ASP A 635 -30.75 -22.50 -9.39
C ASP A 635 -30.78 -21.42 -10.48
N ILE A 636 -29.95 -21.61 -11.51
CA ILE A 636 -29.76 -20.66 -12.59
C ILE A 636 -30.05 -21.35 -13.91
N GLN A 637 -30.78 -20.68 -14.80
CA GLN A 637 -30.93 -21.07 -16.19
C GLN A 637 -30.50 -19.91 -17.10
N VAL A 638 -29.65 -20.19 -18.08
CA VAL A 638 -29.19 -19.20 -19.06
C VAL A 638 -29.51 -19.69 -20.47
N ASP A 639 -30.14 -18.85 -21.27
CA ASP A 639 -30.43 -19.12 -22.68
C ASP A 639 -29.39 -18.43 -23.57
N ILE A 640 -28.66 -19.21 -24.37
CA ILE A 640 -27.64 -18.73 -25.32
C ILE A 640 -28.15 -18.96 -26.76
N ASN A 641 -28.01 -17.97 -27.64
CA ASN A 641 -28.40 -18.08 -29.06
C ASN A 641 -27.25 -18.61 -29.95
N ALA A 642 -27.52 -18.76 -31.25
CA ALA A 642 -26.53 -19.26 -32.22
C ALA A 642 -25.36 -18.29 -32.45
N GLU A 643 -25.53 -17.02 -32.10
CA GLU A 643 -24.53 -15.96 -32.17
C GLU A 643 -23.68 -15.83 -30.89
N HIS A 644 -23.77 -16.79 -29.95
CA HIS A 644 -23.05 -16.80 -28.67
C HIS A 644 -23.39 -15.62 -27.76
N GLN A 645 -24.67 -15.21 -27.75
CA GLN A 645 -25.20 -14.14 -26.92
C GLN A 645 -26.19 -14.66 -25.89
N ILE A 646 -26.14 -14.11 -24.68
CA ILE A 646 -27.13 -14.35 -23.63
C ILE A 646 -28.45 -13.67 -24.04
N THR A 647 -29.54 -14.44 -24.02
CA THR A 647 -30.89 -13.99 -24.41
C THR A 647 -31.87 -13.94 -23.24
N ASP A 648 -31.72 -14.82 -22.25
CA ASP A 648 -32.49 -14.78 -21.00
C ASP A 648 -31.64 -15.37 -19.86
N VAL A 649 -31.88 -14.87 -18.65
CA VAL A 649 -31.30 -15.41 -17.42
C VAL A 649 -32.39 -15.48 -16.37
N ARG A 650 -32.62 -16.70 -15.89
CA ARG A 650 -33.59 -17.05 -14.86
C ARG A 650 -32.89 -17.50 -13.60
N ILE A 651 -33.18 -16.86 -12.47
CA ILE A 651 -32.60 -17.19 -11.16
C ILE A 651 -33.73 -17.47 -10.16
N LYS A 652 -33.53 -18.47 -9.29
CA LYS A 652 -34.31 -18.64 -8.06
C LYS A 652 -33.44 -19.17 -6.94
N LEU A 653 -33.83 -18.93 -5.69
CA LEU A 653 -33.28 -19.71 -4.59
C LEU A 653 -33.82 -21.15 -4.71
N SER A 654 -33.02 -22.18 -4.43
CA SER A 654 -33.46 -23.58 -4.61
C SER A 654 -34.65 -23.96 -3.73
N THR A 655 -34.90 -23.20 -2.65
CA THR A 655 -36.08 -23.33 -1.79
C THR A 655 -37.35 -22.68 -2.36
N GLU A 656 -37.23 -21.88 -3.42
CA GLU A 656 -38.34 -21.25 -4.12
C GLU A 656 -38.79 -22.10 -5.31
N THR A 657 -40.06 -21.95 -5.68
CA THR A 657 -40.69 -22.67 -6.79
C THR A 657 -40.60 -21.93 -8.12
N GLU A 658 -40.50 -20.60 -8.10
CA GLU A 658 -40.60 -19.76 -9.29
C GLU A 658 -39.26 -19.10 -9.65
N TYR A 659 -38.94 -19.11 -10.95
CA TYR A 659 -37.81 -18.39 -11.53
C TYR A 659 -38.16 -16.94 -11.83
N ARG A 660 -37.17 -16.05 -11.74
CA ARG A 660 -37.28 -14.64 -12.14
C ARG A 660 -36.37 -14.33 -13.32
N SER A 661 -36.93 -13.74 -14.39
CA SER A 661 -36.27 -13.41 -15.67
C SER A 661 -35.84 -11.94 -15.78
N ASN A 662 -35.34 -11.33 -14.70
CA ASN A 662 -35.09 -9.88 -14.64
C ASN A 662 -33.63 -9.54 -14.28
N SER A 663 -32.72 -10.47 -14.54
CA SER A 663 -31.28 -10.21 -14.40
C SER A 663 -30.82 -9.26 -15.50
N THR A 664 -29.77 -8.48 -15.21
CA THR A 664 -29.11 -7.63 -16.21
C THR A 664 -27.74 -8.22 -16.54
N TRP A 665 -27.21 -7.95 -17.73
CA TRP A 665 -25.87 -8.42 -18.09
C TRP A 665 -25.15 -7.44 -19.01
N SER A 666 -23.82 -7.47 -18.95
CA SER A 666 -22.91 -6.78 -19.87
C SER A 666 -21.88 -7.79 -20.35
N ASN A 667 -21.82 -8.04 -21.66
CA ASN A 667 -21.09 -9.17 -22.25
C ASN A 667 -21.50 -10.49 -21.60
N ASN A 668 -20.60 -11.12 -20.85
CA ASN A 668 -20.81 -12.39 -20.17
C ASN A 668 -20.99 -12.26 -18.65
N LEU A 669 -20.90 -11.05 -18.09
CA LEU A 669 -21.11 -10.81 -16.66
C LEU A 669 -22.58 -10.50 -16.40
N VAL A 670 -23.23 -11.37 -15.64
CA VAL A 670 -24.64 -11.28 -15.25
C VAL A 670 -24.74 -10.75 -13.83
N THR A 671 -25.72 -9.88 -13.58
CA THR A 671 -26.12 -9.37 -12.27
C THR A 671 -27.58 -9.70 -12.01
N GLY A 672 -27.85 -10.37 -10.89
CA GLY A 672 -29.20 -10.69 -10.43
C GLY A 672 -30.03 -9.44 -10.13
N ILE A 673 -31.34 -9.62 -10.01
CA ILE A 673 -32.32 -8.52 -9.95
C ILE A 673 -32.04 -7.54 -8.78
N MET A 674 -31.99 -6.24 -9.07
CA MET A 674 -31.72 -5.20 -8.08
C MET A 674 -32.99 -4.44 -7.70
N THR A 675 -33.88 -5.09 -6.93
CA THR A 675 -35.12 -4.46 -6.44
C THR A 675 -35.08 -4.27 -4.92
N PHE A 676 -35.45 -3.06 -4.48
CA PHE A 676 -35.46 -2.66 -3.08
C PHE A 676 -36.85 -2.16 -2.67
N ASP A 677 -37.21 -2.38 -1.40
CA ASP A 677 -38.41 -1.79 -0.78
C ASP A 677 -38.19 -0.31 -0.41
N GLU A 678 -39.21 0.33 0.15
CA GLU A 678 -39.16 1.75 0.58
C GLU A 678 -38.12 2.02 1.67
N ASP A 679 -37.76 0.98 2.44
CA ASP A 679 -36.75 1.04 3.51
C ASP A 679 -35.33 0.70 2.99
N GLY A 680 -35.19 0.43 1.69
CA GLY A 680 -33.91 0.09 1.05
C GLY A 680 -33.43 -1.34 1.30
N ASN A 681 -34.31 -2.25 1.75
CA ASN A 681 -34.02 -3.67 1.87
C ASN A 681 -34.20 -4.37 0.52
N ALA A 682 -33.36 -5.35 0.23
CA ALA A 682 -33.50 -6.16 -0.97
C ALA A 682 -34.79 -6.99 -0.91
N ILE A 683 -35.59 -6.93 -1.97
CA ILE A 683 -36.84 -7.70 -2.08
C ILE A 683 -36.55 -9.18 -2.40
N TYR A 684 -35.54 -9.44 -3.21
CA TYR A 684 -35.23 -10.78 -3.72
C TYR A 684 -33.87 -11.29 -3.22
N PRO A 685 -33.72 -12.62 -3.00
CA PRO A 685 -32.51 -13.19 -2.43
C PRO A 685 -31.28 -13.05 -3.34
N GLU A 686 -31.43 -13.06 -4.66
CA GLU A 686 -30.35 -12.95 -5.64
C GLU A 686 -29.90 -11.50 -5.91
N ASN A 687 -30.40 -10.53 -5.14
CA ASN A 687 -30.09 -9.13 -5.36
C ASN A 687 -28.58 -8.88 -5.27
N SER A 688 -28.03 -8.30 -6.33
CA SER A 688 -26.59 -8.05 -6.48
C SER A 688 -25.71 -9.31 -6.46
N LEU A 689 -26.27 -10.50 -6.75
CA LEU A 689 -25.50 -11.70 -7.07
C LEU A 689 -24.91 -11.53 -8.48
N GLN A 690 -23.63 -11.82 -8.66
CA GLN A 690 -22.95 -11.74 -9.95
C GLN A 690 -22.27 -13.06 -10.30
N PHE A 691 -22.33 -13.40 -11.58
CA PHE A 691 -21.68 -14.57 -12.15
C PHE A 691 -21.33 -14.35 -13.62
N THR A 692 -20.30 -15.03 -14.09
CA THR A 692 -19.94 -15.08 -15.50
C THR A 692 -20.62 -16.26 -16.17
N VAL A 693 -20.88 -16.12 -17.46
CA VAL A 693 -21.40 -17.20 -18.30
C VAL A 693 -20.39 -17.50 -19.41
N ASP A 694 -20.02 -18.76 -19.60
CA ASP A 694 -19.31 -19.14 -20.82
C ASP A 694 -20.27 -19.09 -22.01
N THR A 695 -20.15 -18.04 -22.83
CA THR A 695 -21.03 -17.84 -23.97
C THR A 695 -20.60 -18.63 -25.21
N LEU A 696 -19.44 -19.30 -25.19
CA LEU A 696 -18.95 -20.12 -26.31
C LEU A 696 -19.66 -21.47 -26.44
N GLN A 697 -20.66 -21.71 -25.57
CA GLN A 697 -21.51 -22.89 -25.63
C GLN A 697 -22.46 -22.84 -26.84
N PRO A 698 -22.83 -24.00 -27.43
CA PRO A 698 -23.85 -24.06 -28.49
C PRO A 698 -25.18 -23.39 -28.09
N ALA A 699 -26.00 -23.03 -29.07
CA ALA A 699 -27.33 -22.48 -28.80
C ALA A 699 -28.18 -23.44 -27.95
N GLY A 700 -28.74 -22.95 -26.83
CA GLY A 700 -29.53 -23.77 -25.91
C GLY A 700 -29.73 -23.13 -24.53
N THR A 701 -30.47 -23.86 -23.68
CA THR A 701 -30.68 -23.53 -22.27
C THR A 701 -29.72 -24.33 -21.40
N TYR A 702 -28.93 -23.63 -20.59
CA TYR A 702 -27.97 -24.22 -19.67
C TYR A 702 -28.43 -24.01 -18.24
N THR A 703 -28.42 -25.07 -17.43
CA THR A 703 -28.78 -25.01 -16.02
C THR A 703 -27.56 -25.21 -15.14
N SER A 704 -27.42 -24.39 -14.12
CA SER A 704 -26.34 -24.48 -13.13
C SER A 704 -26.86 -24.12 -11.74
N SER A 705 -26.06 -24.40 -10.72
CA SER A 705 -26.36 -24.00 -9.35
C SER A 705 -25.20 -23.21 -8.74
N ILE A 706 -25.47 -22.05 -8.17
CA ILE A 706 -24.47 -21.30 -7.39
C ILE A 706 -24.84 -21.38 -5.92
N SER A 707 -23.92 -21.88 -5.09
CA SER A 707 -24.07 -21.88 -3.64
C SER A 707 -23.37 -20.66 -3.04
N VAL A 708 -24.15 -19.68 -2.59
CA VAL A 708 -23.65 -18.50 -1.87
C VAL A 708 -23.59 -18.82 -0.38
N LYS A 709 -22.38 -18.95 0.14
CA LYS A 709 -22.09 -19.46 1.48
C LYS A 709 -22.04 -18.35 2.53
N GLN A 710 -22.63 -18.63 3.69
CA GLN A 710 -22.45 -17.85 4.92
C GLN A 710 -21.98 -18.78 6.03
N GLY A 711 -20.80 -18.49 6.58
CA GLY A 711 -20.20 -19.27 7.65
C GLY A 711 -20.89 -19.05 9.00
N ILE A 712 -20.73 -20.01 9.91
CA ILE A 712 -21.38 -20.00 11.22
C ILE A 712 -20.89 -18.84 12.11
N VAL A 713 -19.59 -18.50 12.04
CA VAL A 713 -19.02 -17.39 12.83
C VAL A 713 -19.44 -16.04 12.26
N THR A 714 -19.42 -15.87 10.94
CA THR A 714 -19.92 -14.63 10.32
C THR A 714 -21.41 -14.42 10.55
N THR A 715 -22.19 -15.51 10.66
CA THR A 715 -23.61 -15.44 11.04
C THR A 715 -23.77 -14.99 12.49
N LEU A 716 -22.99 -15.55 13.42
CA LEU A 716 -22.95 -15.09 14.81
C LEU A 716 -22.50 -13.63 14.91
N ASP A 717 -21.51 -13.23 14.11
CA ASP A 717 -20.97 -11.90 14.07
C ASP A 717 -22.04 -10.85 13.70
N LYS A 718 -22.80 -11.10 12.62
CA LYS A 718 -23.94 -10.28 12.19
C LYS A 718 -25.04 -10.23 13.25
N TYR A 719 -25.31 -11.36 13.91
CA TYR A 719 -26.29 -11.44 14.99
C TYR A 719 -25.90 -10.56 16.19
N VAL A 720 -24.64 -10.65 16.62
CA VAL A 720 -24.10 -9.86 17.73
C VAL A 720 -24.00 -8.37 17.37
N GLU A 721 -23.63 -8.05 16.13
CA GLU A 721 -23.66 -6.68 15.60
C GLU A 721 -25.06 -6.05 15.72
N GLY A 722 -26.09 -6.78 15.30
CA GLY A 722 -27.48 -6.33 15.41
C GLY A 722 -27.97 -6.12 16.85
N ILE A 723 -27.33 -6.77 17.82
CA ILE A 723 -27.61 -6.57 19.26
C ILE A 723 -26.96 -5.30 19.78
N LEU A 724 -25.72 -5.02 19.36
CA LEU A 724 -24.86 -3.96 19.90
C LEU A 724 -24.98 -2.61 19.19
N LYS A 725 -25.42 -2.60 17.94
CA LYS A 725 -25.56 -1.38 17.13
C LYS A 725 -26.44 -0.33 17.82
N THR A 726 -26.30 0.92 17.40
CA THR A 726 -27.24 2.00 17.77
C THR A 726 -28.66 1.61 17.38
N ASP A 727 -29.61 1.88 18.29
CA ASP A 727 -31.01 1.41 18.18
C ASP A 727 -31.13 -0.12 18.10
N GLY A 728 -30.07 -0.84 18.49
CA GLY A 728 -30.04 -2.28 18.65
C GLY A 728 -30.77 -2.72 19.92
N ARG A 729 -30.94 -4.02 20.09
CA ARG A 729 -31.76 -4.59 21.18
C ARG A 729 -31.29 -4.17 22.58
N LEU A 730 -29.98 -4.14 22.83
CA LEU A 730 -29.45 -3.73 24.12
C LEU A 730 -29.48 -2.21 24.31
N ASP A 731 -29.39 -1.45 23.23
CA ASP A 731 -29.48 0.01 23.27
C ASP A 731 -30.89 0.44 23.69
N ILE A 732 -31.91 -0.12 23.02
CA ILE A 732 -33.33 0.10 23.35
C ILE A 732 -33.64 -0.31 24.81
N SER A 733 -33.12 -1.45 25.28
CA SER A 733 -33.30 -1.86 26.68
C SER A 733 -32.62 -0.87 27.64
N GLY A 734 -31.43 -0.37 27.29
CA GLY A 734 -30.70 0.65 28.03
C GLY A 734 -31.50 1.94 28.15
N ASP A 735 -32.07 2.42 27.05
CA ASP A 735 -32.90 3.64 27.03
C ASP A 735 -34.13 3.48 27.93
N VAL A 736 -34.82 2.35 27.86
CA VAL A 736 -35.98 2.05 28.72
C VAL A 736 -35.60 2.06 30.21
N ILE A 737 -34.42 1.55 30.57
CA ILE A 737 -33.94 1.57 31.96
C ILE A 737 -33.56 3.00 32.39
N ASN A 738 -32.86 3.75 31.53
CA ASN A 738 -32.46 5.13 31.80
C ASN A 738 -33.70 6.04 32.00
N ASP A 739 -34.75 5.88 31.19
CA ASP A 739 -36.01 6.60 31.34
C ASP A 739 -36.70 6.30 32.68
N LYS A 740 -36.66 5.03 33.13
CA LYS A 740 -37.18 4.63 34.44
C LYS A 740 -36.38 5.25 35.59
N ILE A 741 -35.06 5.35 35.45
CA ILE A 741 -34.16 6.00 36.41
C ILE A 741 -34.51 7.50 36.50
N ALA A 742 -34.53 8.21 35.38
CA ALA A 742 -34.89 9.64 35.35
C ALA A 742 -36.28 9.90 35.95
N ALA A 743 -37.26 9.02 35.66
CA ALA A 743 -38.61 9.14 36.21
C ALA A 743 -38.68 8.90 37.73
N ILE A 744 -37.88 7.97 38.29
CA ILE A 744 -37.87 7.71 39.74
C ILE A 744 -37.08 8.78 40.49
N GLU A 745 -35.98 9.29 39.93
CA GLU A 745 -35.20 10.40 40.48
C GLU A 745 -36.08 11.65 40.66
N LYS A 746 -36.86 12.01 39.63
CA LYS A 746 -37.83 13.10 39.75
C LYS A 746 -38.84 12.89 40.88
N LYS A 747 -39.28 11.64 41.12
CA LYS A 747 -40.19 11.31 42.22
C LYS A 747 -39.51 11.39 43.59
N VAL A 748 -38.24 10.99 43.69
CA VAL A 748 -37.41 11.12 44.89
C VAL A 748 -37.26 12.60 45.25
N THR A 749 -36.82 13.45 44.31
CA THR A 749 -36.62 14.90 44.55
C THR A 749 -37.92 15.60 44.96
N ASN A 750 -39.03 15.29 44.29
CA ASN A 750 -40.33 15.84 44.65
C ASN A 750 -40.75 15.43 46.07
N GLU A 751 -40.45 14.20 46.46
CA GLU A 751 -40.78 13.69 47.78
C GLU A 751 -39.90 14.26 48.90
N GLU A 752 -38.61 14.40 48.65
CA GLU A 752 -37.68 15.09 49.55
C GLU A 752 -38.12 16.54 49.79
N THR A 753 -38.52 17.24 48.73
CA THR A 753 -39.08 18.60 48.81
C THR A 753 -40.37 18.61 49.64
N ARG A 754 -41.29 17.65 49.42
CA ARG A 754 -42.53 17.52 50.19
C ARG A 754 -42.26 17.29 51.67
N LEU A 755 -41.32 16.40 52.00
CA LEU A 755 -40.95 16.07 53.38
C LEU A 755 -40.26 17.24 54.08
N SER A 756 -39.40 17.97 53.37
CA SER A 756 -38.77 19.20 53.87
C SER A 756 -39.81 20.26 54.23
N ASN A 757 -40.77 20.52 53.33
CA ASN A 757 -41.87 21.45 53.58
C ASN A 757 -42.79 20.98 54.73
N TYR A 758 -43.04 19.67 54.84
CA TYR A 758 -43.79 19.09 55.95
C TYR A 758 -43.07 19.29 57.29
N LYS A 759 -41.77 19.01 57.34
CA LYS A 759 -40.92 19.25 58.51
C LYS A 759 -40.98 20.72 58.94
N GLN A 760 -40.83 21.66 57.99
CA GLN A 760 -40.89 23.09 58.31
C GLN A 760 -42.26 23.49 58.87
N ARG A 761 -43.35 23.02 58.27
CA ARG A 761 -44.71 23.28 58.80
C ARG A 761 -44.91 22.75 60.22
N LEU A 762 -44.36 21.56 60.52
CA LEU A 762 -44.40 21.02 61.87
C LEU A 762 -43.58 21.91 62.83
N VAL A 763 -42.36 22.29 62.46
CA VAL A 763 -41.52 23.22 63.25
C VAL A 763 -42.28 24.52 63.56
N ASP A 764 -42.87 25.16 62.55
CA ASP A 764 -43.64 26.40 62.73
C ASP A 764 -44.91 26.21 63.59
N LYS A 765 -45.54 25.04 63.50
CA LYS A 765 -46.73 24.70 64.31
C LYS A 765 -46.35 24.53 65.78
N TYR A 766 -45.28 23.79 66.08
CA TYR A 766 -44.81 23.59 67.45
C TYR A 766 -44.22 24.88 68.05
N ALA A 767 -43.51 25.68 67.27
CA ALA A 767 -43.02 27.00 67.72
C ALA A 767 -44.17 27.94 68.13
N ARG A 768 -45.28 27.96 67.35
CA ARG A 768 -46.48 28.74 67.71
C ARG A 768 -47.16 28.22 68.97
N LEU A 769 -47.28 26.90 69.11
CA LEU A 769 -47.84 26.28 70.32
C LEU A 769 -47.04 26.65 71.56
N GLU A 770 -45.70 26.58 71.47
CA GLU A 770 -44.80 26.93 72.57
C GLU A 770 -44.96 28.41 72.96
N LYS A 771 -45.01 29.32 71.97
CA LYS A 771 -45.28 30.74 72.22
C LYS A 771 -46.62 30.96 72.96
N THR A 772 -47.69 30.30 72.53
CA THR A 772 -49.00 30.39 73.19
C THR A 772 -48.97 29.84 74.61
N LEU A 773 -48.28 28.71 74.84
CA LEU A 773 -48.14 28.12 76.17
C LEU A 773 -47.32 29.00 77.12
N THR A 774 -46.22 29.60 76.63
CA THR A 774 -45.45 30.58 77.41
C THR A 774 -46.32 31.78 77.79
N MET A 775 -47.15 32.30 76.87
CA MET A 775 -48.09 33.38 77.17
C MET A 775 -49.13 32.98 78.22
N LEU A 776 -49.69 31.76 78.12
CA LEU A 776 -50.64 31.24 79.12
C LEU A 776 -49.98 31.03 80.48
N GLN A 777 -48.74 30.55 80.53
CA GLN A 777 -47.98 30.40 81.78
C GLN A 777 -47.69 31.76 82.41
N GLN A 778 -47.33 32.77 81.62
CA GLN A 778 -47.16 34.14 82.11
C GLN A 778 -48.50 34.72 82.63
N GLN A 779 -49.61 34.49 81.91
CA GLN A 779 -50.94 34.91 82.37
C GLN A 779 -51.34 34.19 83.67
N MET A 780 -51.16 32.88 83.78
CA MET A 780 -51.41 32.13 85.01
C MET A 780 -50.53 32.62 86.16
N ALA A 781 -49.24 32.85 85.93
CA ALA A 781 -48.35 33.43 86.95
C ALA A 781 -48.86 34.80 87.41
N SER A 782 -49.29 35.67 86.47
CA SER A 782 -49.85 36.99 86.80
C SER A 782 -51.18 36.90 87.57
N LEU A 783 -52.06 35.96 87.19
CA LEU A 783 -53.32 35.67 87.89
C LEU A 783 -53.05 35.17 89.31
N THR A 784 -52.13 34.23 89.47
CA THR A 784 -51.74 33.67 90.77
C THR A 784 -51.20 34.78 91.68
N GLN A 785 -50.38 35.68 91.14
CA GLN A 785 -49.82 36.83 91.86
C GLN A 785 -50.91 37.85 92.27
N SER A 786 -51.94 38.04 91.44
CA SER A 786 -53.09 38.92 91.73
C SER A 786 -54.09 38.35 92.74
N THR A 787 -54.15 37.03 92.91
CA THR A 787 -54.99 36.36 93.93
C THR A 787 -54.29 36.16 95.27
N SER A 788 -52.98 36.43 95.34
CA SER A 788 -52.13 36.34 96.54
C SER A 788 -51.83 37.70 97.21
N ALA A 789 -52.51 38.76 96.77
CA ALA A 789 -52.58 40.07 97.43
C ALA A 789 -54.03 40.32 97.87
#